data_AF-A0A662M1N7-F1
#
_entry.id   AF-A0A662M1N7-F1
#
_cell.length_a   1.000
_cell.length_b   1.000
_cell.length_c   1.000
_cell.angle_alpha   90.00
_cell.angle_beta   90.00
_cell.angle_gamma   90.00
#
_symmetry.space_group_name_H-M   'P 1'
#
loop_
_entity.id
_entity.type
_entity.pdbx_description
1 polymer ?
#
loop_
_entity_poly.entity_id
_entity_poly.type
_entity_poly.pdbx_seq_one_letter_code
_entity_poly.pdbx_strand_id
1 'polypeptide(L)'
;MKIFKISKTGLAIATLFFLVSMAIIPLFPAISDDAINAGTSPDSNTLETIKSEAPTGDENNGVCQMYDTIYVPEEDVSLAGIQNDIGYNVDAGGNNIKSLPLYVGEPVDMTVPGRGRTAALDPGSSDKDDWYSFSVCEGQSIQVSIDSSEDYDFELMDFTATSIENGHAVDETGMYFLHVFSNEGADASEYTINIALGGQNDGGSGKDAGDTIGEAMSISPGSYSGYLDAYDWEDWYSFTADSGQGIFVTLEPVEKSDYDIHLYNPSGELVYSAQYYGEDELEYPADASGIWKIKVDMFPGWDESKWLDNYFLYGSGAYKFTLSVGGSAESVPVPISQPDITPVAQTFIVNDDPTSNKDEYGYLAAVPAANYIDDGKRYVSPIVYRGVDKVPTWFTTVDETTQYLVDDWNDYLARHGVTAAEYQIDSDPIKAAAAIATSRWTSSDTAVVAVDGSSFSDEIITVVDEDRTLSSSPSVTRVQPGSLKDVGGNFVNPMFLGPKWGAIHVVGKGDNFGGDTGIITPRYEAVMEDWWPYPYDTKGEDIDTFYPVTLPGMWMPYATSDDGLDELQIIKYEGDRYKIPVDSTRSSIEITIETDEPSNLVVYLIDPNGNVRRPSVPHYNGGEIKPIHYWNGGHWQHDQAEFRTWTIEPHTEYSVNVHNAMEGKWTAIVVPFFDYREGDVGFNGGYHITANIRNYNTGRTSAALSAANGAVIASLAHAPLLYVTEDSVPAETSDALSALGASNIIFVNINGASSASISGATEYTTMQEVIDAIKADSNSENFITVTSLASGDGYFAPAAMAAAYHGSPVLDIGEAAEAYNILDALTAWREYAGDYYHGCRSVGHLPLMGHPFDFKDFLKDALSGDLPEPGFDLKLRWFGTVNEGIHGLIDGYGLDRTGQEAYLFVAPRDTDIRDPICYAMTGNNSYAGHIPVETPAFSSDVIVRNILYPAIIYANPGRNVTTSQIMNYPDGYVWRANDGNGYPNYASREAK
;
A
#
# COMPACT_ATOMS: atom_id res chain seq x y z
N MET A 1 21.85 -16.05 4.62
CA MET A 1 22.95 -15.55 5.47
C MET A 1 24.21 -16.39 5.23
N LYS A 2 25.21 -15.87 4.51
CA LYS A 2 26.50 -16.55 4.30
C LYS A 2 27.59 -15.74 5.02
N ILE A 3 28.47 -16.45 5.73
CA ILE A 3 29.57 -15.87 6.53
C ILE A 3 30.79 -15.69 5.61
N PHE A 4 31.36 -14.48 5.52
CA PHE A 4 32.48 -14.15 4.63
C PHE A 4 33.79 -13.90 5.40
N LYS A 5 34.95 -14.18 4.78
CA LYS A 5 36.29 -14.01 5.39
C LYS A 5 37.15 -13.06 4.57
N ILE A 6 37.56 -11.93 5.16
CA ILE A 6 38.39 -10.90 4.53
C ILE A 6 39.90 -11.20 4.68
N SER A 7 40.71 -10.80 3.69
CA SER A 7 42.19 -10.88 3.75
C SER A 7 42.78 -9.87 4.76
N LYS A 8 43.94 -10.17 5.36
CA LYS A 8 44.61 -9.32 6.38
C LYS A 8 44.89 -7.87 5.93
N THR A 9 45.05 -7.62 4.63
CA THR A 9 45.30 -6.28 4.08
C THR A 9 44.01 -5.51 3.83
N GLY A 10 42.92 -6.21 3.46
CA GLY A 10 41.56 -5.64 3.40
C GLY A 10 41.07 -5.23 4.79
N LEU A 11 41.40 -6.04 5.82
CA LEU A 11 41.06 -5.78 7.21
C LEU A 11 41.55 -4.41 7.70
N ALA A 12 42.82 -4.06 7.47
CA ALA A 12 43.40 -2.82 7.97
C ALA A 12 42.84 -1.55 7.28
N ILE A 13 42.53 -1.64 5.99
CA ILE A 13 41.94 -0.52 5.22
C ILE A 13 40.48 -0.33 5.64
N ALA A 14 39.73 -1.42 5.78
CA ALA A 14 38.35 -1.39 6.20
C ALA A 14 38.21 -0.83 7.62
N THR A 15 38.93 -1.37 8.62
CA THR A 15 38.86 -0.88 10.01
C THR A 15 39.21 0.61 10.16
N LEU A 16 40.21 1.13 9.42
CA LEU A 16 40.54 2.55 9.44
C LEU A 16 39.46 3.41 8.79
N PHE A 17 38.84 2.92 7.71
CA PHE A 17 37.72 3.56 7.05
C PHE A 17 36.49 3.65 7.96
N PHE A 18 36.16 2.58 8.69
CA PHE A 18 35.05 2.58 9.65
C PHE A 18 35.22 3.59 10.77
N LEU A 19 36.42 3.70 11.32
CA LEU A 19 36.70 4.69 12.36
C LEU A 19 36.52 6.14 11.86
N VAL A 20 36.68 6.38 10.55
CA VAL A 20 36.47 7.69 9.91
C VAL A 20 35.00 7.89 9.54
N SER A 21 34.31 6.91 8.98
CA SER A 21 32.89 7.01 8.63
C SER A 21 32.01 7.19 9.88
N MET A 22 32.33 6.50 10.98
CA MET A 22 31.65 6.67 12.27
C MET A 22 31.87 8.04 12.92
N ALA A 23 32.94 8.75 12.57
CA ALA A 23 33.14 10.13 13.01
C ALA A 23 32.32 11.14 12.18
N ILE A 24 31.76 10.70 11.05
CA ILE A 24 31.01 11.53 10.09
C ILE A 24 29.50 11.24 10.21
N ILE A 25 29.09 10.03 10.59
CA ILE A 25 27.69 9.68 10.84
C ILE A 25 27.25 10.34 12.16
N PRO A 26 26.23 11.22 12.17
CA PRO A 26 25.60 11.59 13.43
C PRO A 26 25.05 10.31 14.06
N LEU A 27 25.58 9.93 15.22
CA LEU A 27 25.02 8.89 16.07
C LEU A 27 23.64 9.41 16.51
N PHE A 28 22.60 9.06 15.76
CA PHE A 28 21.23 9.25 16.20
C PHE A 28 21.08 8.55 17.55
N PRO A 29 20.35 9.13 18.51
CA PRO A 29 20.14 8.50 19.80
C PRO A 29 19.62 7.08 19.58
N ALA A 30 20.11 6.14 20.37
CA ALA A 30 19.59 4.78 20.38
C ALA A 30 18.07 4.87 20.54
N ILE A 31 17.35 4.23 19.61
CA ILE A 31 15.91 3.95 19.73
C ILE A 31 15.70 3.44 21.16
N SER A 32 14.72 3.98 21.87
CA SER A 32 14.48 3.58 23.26
C SER A 32 14.24 2.07 23.33
N ASP A 33 14.80 1.41 24.35
CA ASP A 33 14.63 -0.04 24.57
C ASP A 33 13.13 -0.44 24.70
N ASP A 34 12.23 0.52 24.96
CA ASP A 34 10.79 0.30 25.05
C ASP A 34 10.13 0.07 23.67
N ALA A 35 10.66 0.65 22.58
CA ALA A 35 10.13 0.46 21.22
C ALA A 35 10.51 -0.91 20.62
N ILE A 36 11.65 -1.47 21.03
CA ILE A 36 12.12 -2.80 20.59
C ILE A 36 11.24 -3.92 21.18
N ASN A 37 10.63 -3.69 22.34
CA ASN A 37 9.82 -4.69 23.05
C ASN A 37 8.31 -4.62 22.75
N ALA A 38 7.83 -3.56 22.09
CA ALA A 38 6.41 -3.41 21.77
C ALA A 38 5.97 -4.19 20.51
N GLY A 39 6.91 -4.65 19.68
CA GLY A 39 6.65 -5.36 18.42
C GLY A 39 6.99 -6.84 18.40
N THR A 40 7.41 -7.45 19.52
CA THR A 40 7.72 -8.89 19.56
C THR A 40 6.43 -9.70 19.73
N SER A 41 5.70 -9.93 18.64
CA SER A 41 4.95 -11.18 18.51
C SER A 41 5.96 -12.31 18.28
N PRO A 42 5.92 -13.40 19.05
CA PRO A 42 6.81 -14.53 18.85
C PRO A 42 6.18 -15.51 17.86
N ASP A 43 6.15 -15.22 16.57
CA ASP A 43 5.85 -16.26 15.57
C ASP A 43 6.77 -16.16 14.35
N SER A 44 7.85 -16.90 14.42
CA SER A 44 8.58 -17.36 13.24
C SER A 44 7.77 -18.48 12.57
N ASN A 45 6.82 -18.12 11.70
CA ASN A 45 6.31 -19.07 10.73
C ASN A 45 7.39 -19.29 9.65
N THR A 46 8.17 -20.34 9.83
CA THR A 46 9.01 -20.90 8.77
C THR A 46 8.12 -21.52 7.70
N LEU A 47 7.79 -20.75 6.66
CA LEU A 47 7.30 -21.29 5.39
C LEU A 47 8.44 -22.09 4.74
N GLU A 48 8.47 -23.40 4.98
CA GLU A 48 9.22 -24.33 4.13
C GLU A 48 8.54 -24.42 2.76
N THR A 49 9.16 -23.82 1.75
CA THR A 49 8.73 -23.89 0.36
C THR A 49 8.95 -25.32 -0.18
N ILE A 50 7.88 -26.09 -0.36
CA ILE A 50 7.91 -27.26 -1.25
C ILE A 50 7.82 -26.74 -2.69
N LYS A 51 8.91 -26.90 -3.44
CA LYS A 51 8.92 -26.66 -4.90
C LYS A 51 8.12 -27.78 -5.59
N SER A 52 6.98 -27.47 -6.20
CA SER A 52 6.40 -28.29 -7.26
C SER A 52 6.74 -27.67 -8.62
N GLU A 53 7.25 -28.49 -9.54
CA GLU A 53 7.52 -28.10 -10.92
C GLU A 53 6.19 -27.94 -11.68
N ALA A 54 6.06 -26.86 -12.44
CA ALA A 54 4.85 -26.51 -13.19
C ALA A 54 4.60 -27.43 -14.40
N PRO A 55 3.35 -27.84 -14.67
CA PRO A 55 2.94 -28.22 -16.02
C PRO A 55 2.76 -26.95 -16.88
N THR A 56 3.25 -27.01 -18.11
CA THR A 56 3.08 -26.00 -19.16
C THR A 56 1.60 -25.86 -19.55
N GLY A 57 1.06 -24.65 -19.53
CA GLY A 57 -0.32 -24.35 -19.90
C GLY A 57 -0.59 -24.55 -21.39
N ASP A 58 -1.79 -25.06 -21.70
CA ASP A 58 -2.40 -25.06 -23.03
C ASP A 58 -3.51 -23.99 -23.05
N GLU A 59 -3.62 -23.27 -24.16
CA GLU A 59 -4.24 -21.95 -24.33
C GLU A 59 -5.75 -21.99 -24.66
N ASN A 60 -6.50 -23.02 -24.25
CA ASN A 60 -7.83 -23.29 -24.83
C ASN A 60 -9.00 -23.60 -23.86
N ASN A 61 -9.05 -23.03 -22.64
CA ASN A 61 -10.24 -23.18 -21.80
C ASN A 61 -11.03 -21.87 -21.64
N GLY A 62 -12.31 -21.94 -22.01
CA GLY A 62 -13.26 -20.84 -22.06
C GLY A 62 -13.66 -20.25 -20.70
N VAL A 63 -14.50 -19.21 -20.78
CA VAL A 63 -15.27 -18.53 -19.71
C VAL A 63 -14.80 -18.85 -18.28
N CYS A 64 -14.08 -17.92 -17.64
CA CYS A 64 -13.83 -17.99 -16.19
C CYS A 64 -15.18 -18.05 -15.46
N GLN A 65 -15.41 -19.21 -14.88
CA GLN A 65 -16.51 -19.56 -14.00
C GLN A 65 -16.13 -19.09 -12.58
N MET A 66 -17.09 -18.75 -11.71
CA MET A 66 -16.80 -18.69 -10.27
C MET A 66 -16.19 -20.04 -9.87
N TYR A 67 -15.27 -20.09 -8.89
CA TYR A 67 -14.63 -21.34 -8.46
C TYR A 67 -15.66 -22.48 -8.27
N ASP A 68 -16.87 -22.11 -7.86
CA ASP A 68 -17.98 -23.01 -7.60
C ASP A 68 -19.11 -22.85 -8.62
N THR A 69 -18.81 -22.72 -9.92
CA THR A 69 -19.84 -22.85 -10.97
C THR A 69 -19.59 -24.11 -11.78
N ILE A 70 -20.66 -24.74 -12.26
CA ILE A 70 -20.59 -26.04 -12.94
C ILE A 70 -19.86 -25.87 -14.27
N TYR A 71 -18.57 -26.22 -14.30
CA TYR A 71 -17.81 -26.35 -15.55
C TYR A 71 -18.21 -27.65 -16.25
N VAL A 72 -19.06 -27.53 -17.27
CA VAL A 72 -19.34 -28.61 -18.23
C VAL A 72 -18.43 -28.38 -19.43
N PRO A 73 -17.43 -29.24 -19.70
CA PRO A 73 -16.58 -29.12 -20.88
C PRO A 73 -17.45 -29.11 -22.15
N GLU A 74 -17.34 -28.08 -22.99
CA GLU A 74 -18.11 -27.97 -24.24
C GLU A 74 -17.52 -28.85 -25.37
N GLU A 75 -16.29 -29.34 -25.21
CA GLU A 75 -15.65 -30.23 -26.17
C GLU A 75 -15.80 -31.69 -25.75
N ASP A 76 -16.25 -32.54 -26.67
CA ASP A 76 -16.04 -33.99 -26.63
C ASP A 76 -14.51 -34.23 -26.69
N VAL A 77 -13.83 -34.06 -25.56
CA VAL A 77 -12.43 -34.47 -25.43
C VAL A 77 -12.41 -35.99 -25.55
N SER A 78 -12.05 -36.48 -26.75
CA SER A 78 -11.71 -37.88 -26.93
C SER A 78 -10.41 -38.15 -26.18
N LEU A 79 -10.52 -38.40 -24.88
CA LEU A 79 -9.41 -38.83 -24.06
C LEU A 79 -8.79 -40.08 -24.68
N ALA A 80 -7.47 -40.16 -24.64
CA ALA A 80 -6.73 -41.30 -25.15
C ALA A 80 -7.04 -42.54 -24.28
N GLY A 81 -8.12 -43.27 -24.59
CA GLY A 81 -8.43 -44.61 -24.08
C GLY A 81 -8.55 -44.74 -22.55
N ILE A 82 -9.74 -44.48 -22.02
CA ILE A 82 -10.32 -45.04 -20.76
C ILE A 82 -9.36 -45.06 -19.55
N GLN A 83 -9.26 -43.94 -18.83
CA GLN A 83 -8.88 -43.86 -17.41
C GLN A 83 -9.65 -42.67 -16.80
N ASN A 84 -10.95 -42.84 -16.54
CA ASN A 84 -11.80 -41.85 -15.89
C ASN A 84 -12.38 -42.47 -14.62
N ASP A 85 -11.64 -42.33 -13.54
CA ASP A 85 -12.03 -42.93 -12.27
C ASP A 85 -12.86 -41.96 -11.46
N ILE A 86 -14.08 -42.40 -11.14
CA ILE A 86 -15.07 -41.70 -10.33
C ILE A 86 -15.32 -40.22 -10.73
N GLY A 87 -15.15 -39.90 -12.01
CA GLY A 87 -15.45 -38.58 -12.60
C GLY A 87 -14.28 -37.60 -12.66
N TYR A 88 -13.06 -37.98 -12.24
CA TYR A 88 -11.88 -37.08 -12.27
C TYR A 88 -11.24 -36.92 -13.64
N ASN A 89 -11.65 -37.68 -14.66
CA ASN A 89 -11.03 -37.72 -15.99
C ASN A 89 -9.51 -38.04 -15.95
N VAL A 90 -9.08 -38.72 -14.88
CA VAL A 90 -7.73 -39.27 -14.70
C VAL A 90 -7.83 -40.63 -14.02
N ASP A 91 -6.74 -41.38 -14.13
CA ASP A 91 -6.46 -42.61 -13.38
C ASP A 91 -6.35 -42.33 -11.87
N ALA A 92 -7.00 -43.15 -11.04
CA ALA A 92 -6.78 -43.13 -9.61
C ALA A 92 -5.35 -43.64 -9.32
N GLY A 93 -4.59 -42.90 -8.54
CA GLY A 93 -3.18 -43.24 -8.37
C GLY A 93 -2.97 -44.54 -7.59
N GLY A 94 -2.00 -45.36 -7.99
CA GLY A 94 -1.67 -46.64 -7.31
C GLY A 94 -1.02 -46.57 -5.91
N ASN A 95 -1.27 -45.52 -5.12
CA ASN A 95 -0.96 -45.49 -3.68
C ASN A 95 -1.79 -44.43 -2.95
N ASN A 96 -1.88 -44.55 -1.62
CA ASN A 96 -2.63 -43.64 -0.76
C ASN A 96 -2.29 -42.13 -0.89
N ILE A 97 -1.02 -41.77 -1.15
CA ILE A 97 -0.60 -40.35 -1.34
C ILE A 97 -1.16 -39.77 -2.65
N LYS A 98 -1.50 -40.64 -3.61
CA LYS A 98 -2.12 -40.27 -4.88
C LYS A 98 -3.62 -40.61 -4.94
N SER A 99 -4.23 -40.84 -3.79
CA SER A 99 -5.66 -41.16 -3.74
C SER A 99 -6.52 -40.00 -4.23
N LEU A 100 -7.61 -40.32 -4.94
CA LEU A 100 -8.59 -39.33 -5.39
C LEU A 100 -9.71 -39.18 -4.33
N PRO A 101 -10.14 -37.96 -3.98
CA PRO A 101 -11.22 -37.76 -3.02
C PRO A 101 -12.56 -38.33 -3.51
N LEU A 102 -13.32 -38.95 -2.60
CA LEU A 102 -14.62 -39.56 -2.86
C LEU A 102 -15.64 -38.98 -1.89
N TYR A 103 -16.53 -38.11 -2.39
CA TYR A 103 -17.56 -37.47 -1.58
C TYR A 103 -18.71 -38.45 -1.34
N VAL A 104 -18.68 -39.11 -0.17
CA VAL A 104 -19.73 -40.04 0.27
C VAL A 104 -20.92 -39.23 0.78
N GLY A 105 -22.14 -39.69 0.53
CA GLY A 105 -23.37 -38.95 0.87
C GLY A 105 -23.85 -37.99 -0.22
N GLU A 106 -23.01 -37.62 -1.19
CA GLU A 106 -23.42 -36.80 -2.34
C GLU A 106 -24.18 -37.61 -3.42
N PRO A 107 -25.08 -36.97 -4.20
CA PRO A 107 -25.78 -37.63 -5.30
C PRO A 107 -24.80 -38.09 -6.37
N VAL A 108 -24.94 -39.35 -6.81
CA VAL A 108 -24.05 -39.96 -7.81
C VAL A 108 -24.14 -39.22 -9.14
N ASP A 109 -23.01 -38.70 -9.63
CA ASP A 109 -22.87 -38.03 -10.92
C ASP A 109 -21.49 -38.34 -11.52
N MET A 110 -21.47 -39.11 -12.61
CA MET A 110 -20.24 -39.52 -13.29
C MET A 110 -19.51 -38.38 -14.00
N THR A 111 -20.17 -37.22 -14.16
CA THR A 111 -19.56 -36.04 -14.80
C THR A 111 -18.84 -35.14 -13.80
N VAL A 112 -18.99 -35.42 -12.50
CA VAL A 112 -18.47 -34.57 -11.43
C VAL A 112 -17.37 -35.32 -10.66
N PRO A 113 -16.15 -34.76 -10.57
CA PRO A 113 -15.07 -35.35 -9.79
C PRO A 113 -15.48 -35.69 -8.34
N GLY A 114 -15.23 -36.92 -7.90
CA GLY A 114 -15.51 -37.39 -6.54
C GLY A 114 -16.96 -37.84 -6.30
N ARG A 115 -17.89 -37.58 -7.23
CA ARG A 115 -19.29 -38.02 -7.18
C ARG A 115 -19.59 -39.20 -8.11
N GLY A 116 -18.63 -39.58 -8.96
CA GLY A 116 -18.73 -40.80 -9.74
C GLY A 116 -18.65 -42.06 -8.87
N ARG A 117 -19.08 -43.19 -9.43
CA ARG A 117 -19.03 -44.51 -8.77
C ARG A 117 -18.47 -45.60 -9.68
N THR A 118 -18.08 -45.29 -10.91
CA THR A 118 -17.47 -46.23 -11.85
C THR A 118 -16.03 -45.82 -12.14
N ALA A 119 -15.15 -46.80 -12.29
CA ALA A 119 -13.72 -46.67 -12.55
C ALA A 119 -13.22 -47.91 -13.32
N ALA A 120 -11.97 -47.95 -13.76
CA ALA A 120 -11.44 -49.10 -14.49
C ALA A 120 -10.00 -49.42 -14.08
N LEU A 121 -9.65 -50.71 -14.11
CA LEU A 121 -8.26 -51.16 -14.01
C LEU A 121 -7.82 -51.76 -15.35
N ASP A 122 -6.60 -51.46 -15.82
CA ASP A 122 -5.91 -52.19 -16.88
C ASP A 122 -4.59 -52.82 -16.39
N PRO A 123 -4.65 -54.03 -15.80
CA PRO A 123 -3.46 -54.71 -15.27
C PRO A 123 -2.38 -54.98 -16.34
N GLY A 124 -2.76 -54.98 -17.62
CA GLY A 124 -1.88 -55.17 -18.77
C GLY A 124 -1.05 -53.93 -19.13
N SER A 125 -1.53 -52.73 -18.76
CA SER A 125 -0.81 -51.45 -18.90
C SER A 125 -0.04 -51.04 -17.63
N SER A 126 -0.07 -51.86 -16.59
CA SER A 126 0.50 -51.62 -15.24
C SER A 126 -0.38 -50.81 -14.29
N ASP A 127 -1.64 -50.58 -14.65
CA ASP A 127 -2.67 -50.03 -13.77
C ASP A 127 -3.39 -51.18 -13.06
N LYS A 128 -3.06 -51.38 -11.78
CA LYS A 128 -3.50 -52.55 -10.99
C LYS A 128 -4.16 -52.19 -9.69
N ASP A 129 -4.10 -50.91 -9.32
CA ASP A 129 -4.32 -50.41 -7.99
C ASP A 129 -4.93 -49.01 -8.10
N ASP A 130 -6.16 -48.85 -7.62
CA ASP A 130 -6.85 -47.56 -7.53
C ASP A 130 -7.05 -47.19 -6.06
N TRP A 131 -6.67 -45.97 -5.71
CA TRP A 131 -6.81 -45.46 -4.35
C TRP A 131 -7.75 -44.27 -4.29
N TYR A 132 -8.67 -44.33 -3.33
CA TYR A 132 -9.62 -43.26 -3.03
C TYR A 132 -9.52 -42.87 -1.55
N SER A 133 -9.76 -41.60 -1.26
CA SER A 133 -9.83 -41.09 0.11
C SER A 133 -11.20 -40.48 0.39
N PHE A 134 -11.70 -40.62 1.61
CA PHE A 134 -12.97 -40.05 2.05
C PHE A 134 -12.93 -39.75 3.55
N SER A 135 -13.62 -38.70 4.00
CA SER A 135 -13.72 -38.42 5.44
C SER A 135 -14.79 -39.27 6.13
N VAL A 136 -14.56 -39.61 7.39
CA VAL A 136 -15.51 -40.34 8.24
C VAL A 136 -15.48 -39.76 9.65
N CYS A 137 -16.65 -39.64 10.27
CA CYS A 137 -16.79 -39.23 11.67
C CYS A 137 -16.70 -40.44 12.62
N GLU A 138 -16.09 -40.24 13.79
CA GLU A 138 -16.10 -41.21 14.91
C GLU A 138 -17.53 -41.72 15.16
N GLY A 139 -17.70 -43.04 15.24
CA GLY A 139 -18.99 -43.70 15.47
C GLY A 139 -19.77 -44.06 14.19
N GLN A 140 -19.39 -43.54 13.02
CA GLN A 140 -19.93 -44.01 11.75
C GLN A 140 -19.34 -45.37 11.34
N SER A 141 -20.05 -46.12 10.50
CA SER A 141 -19.60 -47.40 9.95
C SER A 141 -19.42 -47.33 8.44
N ILE A 142 -18.31 -47.89 7.94
CA ILE A 142 -17.99 -47.85 6.51
C ILE A 142 -18.49 -49.14 5.85
N GLN A 143 -19.38 -49.03 4.86
CA GLN A 143 -19.85 -50.16 4.06
C GLN A 143 -19.44 -49.98 2.61
N VAL A 144 -18.62 -50.91 2.10
CA VAL A 144 -18.18 -50.93 0.70
C VAL A 144 -18.51 -52.25 0.03
N SER A 145 -18.88 -52.18 -1.24
CA SER A 145 -18.83 -53.32 -2.15
C SER A 145 -18.42 -52.85 -3.54
N ILE A 146 -17.76 -53.73 -4.29
CA ILE A 146 -17.40 -53.47 -5.69
C ILE A 146 -18.11 -54.49 -6.60
N ASP A 147 -18.58 -54.01 -7.74
CA ASP A 147 -19.15 -54.84 -8.81
C ASP A 147 -18.24 -54.75 -10.05
N SER A 148 -17.64 -55.87 -10.49
CA SER A 148 -16.78 -55.95 -11.68
C SER A 148 -17.09 -57.21 -12.49
N SER A 149 -16.80 -57.19 -13.81
CA SER A 149 -16.80 -58.41 -14.64
C SER A 149 -15.51 -59.24 -14.53
N GLU A 150 -14.47 -58.69 -13.92
CA GLU A 150 -13.17 -59.32 -13.70
C GLU A 150 -12.90 -59.57 -12.20
N ASP A 151 -11.85 -60.33 -11.89
CA ASP A 151 -11.48 -60.68 -10.51
C ASP A 151 -10.73 -59.53 -9.82
N TYR A 152 -11.49 -58.49 -9.44
CA TYR A 152 -11.00 -57.37 -8.63
C TYR A 152 -11.45 -57.54 -7.18
N ASP A 153 -10.63 -57.07 -6.26
CA ASP A 153 -10.89 -57.08 -4.82
C ASP A 153 -10.66 -55.67 -4.24
N PHE A 154 -11.00 -55.48 -2.97
CA PHE A 154 -10.77 -54.21 -2.29
C PHE A 154 -10.34 -54.40 -0.84
N GLU A 155 -9.67 -53.39 -0.31
CA GLU A 155 -9.42 -53.24 1.12
C GLU A 155 -9.69 -51.81 1.59
N LEU A 156 -10.12 -51.69 2.84
CA LEU A 156 -10.32 -50.41 3.52
C LEU A 156 -9.14 -50.15 4.45
N MET A 157 -8.72 -48.90 4.59
CA MET A 157 -7.67 -48.50 5.51
C MET A 157 -8.04 -47.27 6.32
N ASP A 158 -7.52 -47.20 7.55
CA ASP A 158 -7.58 -45.99 8.37
C ASP A 158 -6.56 -44.93 7.96
N PHE A 159 -6.59 -43.77 8.63
CA PHE A 159 -5.68 -42.64 8.39
C PHE A 159 -4.20 -42.97 8.65
N THR A 160 -3.89 -44.11 9.27
CA THR A 160 -2.53 -44.63 9.47
C THR A 160 -2.11 -45.65 8.41
N ALA A 161 -2.95 -45.87 7.39
CA ALA A 161 -2.81 -46.90 6.37
C ALA A 161 -2.82 -48.34 6.93
N THR A 162 -3.58 -48.58 8.00
CA THR A 162 -3.83 -49.92 8.55
C THR A 162 -5.14 -50.48 8.02
N SER A 163 -5.15 -51.73 7.53
CA SER A 163 -6.36 -52.36 7.00
C SER A 163 -7.46 -52.52 8.07
N ILE A 164 -8.69 -52.20 7.69
CA ILE A 164 -9.90 -52.34 8.52
C ILE A 164 -10.94 -53.22 7.82
N GLU A 165 -11.83 -53.84 8.61
CA GLU A 165 -12.88 -54.71 8.07
C GLU A 165 -14.03 -53.90 7.45
N ASN A 166 -14.64 -54.42 6.38
CA ASN A 166 -15.86 -53.84 5.83
C ASN A 166 -17.02 -53.95 6.85
N GLY A 167 -17.71 -52.85 7.12
CA GLY A 167 -18.69 -52.69 8.19
C GLY A 167 -18.09 -52.29 9.54
N HIS A 168 -16.80 -51.94 9.60
CA HIS A 168 -16.14 -51.43 10.80
C HIS A 168 -16.76 -50.10 11.25
N ALA A 169 -17.02 -49.98 12.55
CA ALA A 169 -17.39 -48.72 13.20
C ALA A 169 -16.11 -47.97 13.57
N VAL A 170 -15.97 -46.74 13.09
CA VAL A 170 -14.77 -45.92 13.18
C VAL A 170 -14.58 -45.37 14.60
N ASP A 171 -13.37 -45.52 15.13
CA ASP A 171 -12.98 -45.07 16.47
C ASP A 171 -12.43 -43.63 16.51
N GLU A 172 -12.13 -43.01 15.36
CA GLU A 172 -11.54 -41.67 15.28
C GLU A 172 -11.97 -40.93 14.00
N THR A 173 -12.41 -39.68 14.14
CA THR A 173 -12.75 -38.81 13.00
C THR A 173 -11.49 -38.48 12.18
N GLY A 174 -11.51 -38.77 10.89
CA GLY A 174 -10.36 -38.52 10.02
C GLY A 174 -10.55 -38.97 8.58
N MET A 175 -9.44 -38.99 7.85
CA MET A 175 -9.38 -39.46 6.46
C MET A 175 -9.19 -40.97 6.39
N TYR A 176 -10.07 -41.65 5.68
CA TYR A 176 -10.01 -43.09 5.41
C TYR A 176 -9.73 -43.35 3.94
N PHE A 177 -9.27 -44.56 3.61
CA PHE A 177 -8.90 -44.92 2.25
C PHE A 177 -9.61 -46.20 1.79
N LEU A 178 -9.99 -46.21 0.51
CA LEU A 178 -10.43 -47.39 -0.22
C LEU A 178 -9.38 -47.72 -1.27
N HIS A 179 -8.86 -48.94 -1.23
CA HIS A 179 -7.94 -49.48 -2.23
C HIS A 179 -8.67 -50.57 -3.03
N VAL A 180 -8.82 -50.39 -4.33
CA VAL A 180 -9.37 -51.39 -5.25
C VAL A 180 -8.23 -51.93 -6.10
N PHE A 181 -8.08 -53.25 -6.20
CA PHE A 181 -6.94 -53.84 -6.91
C PHE A 181 -7.31 -55.11 -7.68
N SER A 182 -6.50 -55.41 -8.69
CA SER A 182 -6.66 -56.59 -9.55
C SER A 182 -5.96 -57.83 -8.98
N ASN A 183 -6.65 -58.98 -9.00
CA ASN A 183 -6.03 -60.27 -8.65
C ASN A 183 -5.22 -60.86 -9.83
N GLU A 184 -4.33 -61.82 -9.53
CA GLU A 184 -3.48 -62.45 -10.54
C GLU A 184 -4.31 -63.13 -11.64
N GLY A 185 -4.21 -62.60 -12.86
CA GLY A 185 -4.87 -63.16 -14.06
C GLY A 185 -6.15 -62.46 -14.48
N ALA A 186 -6.54 -61.37 -13.82
CA ALA A 186 -7.63 -60.49 -14.26
C ALA A 186 -7.24 -59.70 -15.53
N ASP A 187 -8.19 -59.55 -16.45
CA ASP A 187 -8.06 -58.69 -17.63
C ASP A 187 -8.53 -57.24 -17.33
N ALA A 188 -8.39 -56.32 -18.29
CA ALA A 188 -8.86 -54.94 -18.16
C ALA A 188 -10.40 -54.85 -18.18
N SER A 189 -10.99 -54.16 -17.21
CA SER A 189 -12.44 -54.01 -17.05
C SER A 189 -12.79 -52.79 -16.19
N GLU A 190 -14.01 -52.29 -16.38
CA GLU A 190 -14.64 -51.35 -15.45
C GLU A 190 -15.12 -52.07 -14.19
N TYR A 191 -15.18 -51.33 -13.08
CA TYR A 191 -15.83 -51.72 -11.84
C TYR A 191 -16.67 -50.56 -11.27
N THR A 192 -17.66 -50.89 -10.44
CA THR A 192 -18.52 -49.92 -9.75
C THR A 192 -18.37 -50.03 -8.24
N ILE A 193 -18.11 -48.91 -7.58
CA ILE A 193 -18.01 -48.78 -6.13
C ILE A 193 -19.38 -48.43 -5.55
N ASN A 194 -19.85 -49.23 -4.61
CA ASN A 194 -20.98 -48.91 -3.76
C ASN A 194 -20.43 -48.67 -2.34
N ILE A 195 -20.25 -47.39 -1.96
CA ILE A 195 -19.84 -46.97 -0.62
C ILE A 195 -20.98 -46.24 0.09
N ALA A 196 -21.15 -46.51 1.38
CA ALA A 196 -22.06 -45.78 2.25
C ALA A 196 -21.47 -45.67 3.67
N LEU A 197 -21.72 -44.53 4.31
CA LEU A 197 -21.47 -44.34 5.74
C LEU A 197 -22.79 -44.58 6.49
N GLY A 198 -22.74 -45.41 7.53
CA GLY A 198 -23.91 -45.77 8.34
C GLY A 198 -23.76 -45.29 9.77
N GLY A 199 -24.80 -44.64 10.30
CA GLY A 199 -24.80 -44.03 11.64
C GLY A 199 -24.47 -42.54 11.57
N GLN A 200 -24.68 -41.84 12.69
CA GLN A 200 -24.28 -40.45 12.93
C GLN A 200 -23.85 -40.34 14.40
N ASN A 201 -23.01 -39.35 14.70
CA ASN A 201 -22.49 -39.17 16.06
C ASN A 201 -22.13 -37.70 16.36
N ASP A 202 -22.90 -36.75 15.81
CA ASP A 202 -22.61 -35.34 15.95
C ASP A 202 -22.66 -34.95 17.43
N GLY A 203 -21.68 -34.17 17.87
CA GLY A 203 -21.52 -33.82 19.28
C GLY A 203 -21.25 -35.02 20.20
N GLY A 204 -20.84 -36.18 19.68
CA GLY A 204 -20.60 -37.42 20.45
C GLY A 204 -21.88 -38.05 21.00
N SER A 205 -23.02 -37.82 20.33
CA SER A 205 -24.34 -38.16 20.86
C SER A 205 -24.88 -39.53 20.43
N GLY A 206 -24.24 -40.18 19.47
CA GLY A 206 -24.70 -41.40 18.79
C GLY A 206 -25.90 -41.21 17.87
N LYS A 207 -26.17 -39.96 17.44
CA LYS A 207 -27.23 -39.56 16.51
C LYS A 207 -26.86 -38.24 15.83
N ASP A 208 -27.68 -37.87 14.86
CA ASP A 208 -27.69 -36.58 14.15
C ASP A 208 -27.88 -35.39 15.10
N ALA A 209 -27.17 -34.27 14.84
CA ALA A 209 -27.64 -32.96 15.29
C ALA A 209 -28.85 -32.53 14.44
N GLY A 210 -29.60 -31.53 14.94
CA GLY A 210 -30.86 -31.15 14.30
C GLY A 210 -30.63 -30.02 13.31
N ASP A 211 -31.31 -30.05 12.17
CA ASP A 211 -31.22 -29.05 11.09
C ASP A 211 -31.90 -27.72 11.43
N THR A 212 -32.44 -27.56 12.65
CA THR A 212 -33.15 -26.36 13.03
C THR A 212 -32.71 -25.83 14.38
N ILE A 213 -32.75 -24.50 14.52
CA ILE A 213 -32.47 -23.80 15.78
C ILE A 213 -33.32 -24.30 16.97
N GLY A 214 -34.49 -24.90 16.71
CA GLY A 214 -35.38 -25.47 17.72
C GLY A 214 -34.97 -26.87 18.19
N GLU A 215 -34.17 -27.56 17.39
CA GLU A 215 -33.72 -28.95 17.59
C GLU A 215 -32.23 -29.04 17.96
N ALA A 216 -31.60 -27.88 18.16
CA ALA A 216 -30.19 -27.75 18.54
C ALA A 216 -29.77 -28.70 19.66
N MET A 217 -28.76 -29.51 19.37
CA MET A 217 -28.24 -30.54 20.27
C MET A 217 -27.50 -29.91 21.45
N SER A 218 -27.88 -30.27 22.67
CA SER A 218 -27.21 -29.75 23.86
C SER A 218 -25.84 -30.40 24.07
N ILE A 219 -24.80 -29.59 24.09
CA ILE A 219 -23.40 -29.97 24.31
C ILE A 219 -22.81 -29.20 25.50
N SER A 220 -21.69 -29.69 26.02
CA SER A 220 -20.86 -28.96 27.00
C SER A 220 -19.62 -28.38 26.29
N PRO A 221 -18.86 -27.45 26.90
CA PRO A 221 -17.56 -27.08 26.35
C PRO A 221 -16.65 -28.31 26.23
N GLY A 222 -15.99 -28.48 25.09
CA GLY A 222 -15.24 -29.67 24.71
C GLY A 222 -14.96 -29.73 23.21
N SER A 223 -14.34 -30.83 22.77
CA SER A 223 -14.07 -31.13 21.35
C SER A 223 -15.00 -32.24 20.89
N TYR A 224 -15.52 -32.07 19.68
CA TYR A 224 -16.52 -32.91 19.05
C TYR A 224 -16.20 -33.08 17.56
N SER A 225 -16.94 -33.95 16.91
CA SER A 225 -16.98 -34.08 15.46
C SER A 225 -18.43 -34.15 15.00
N GLY A 226 -18.63 -33.89 13.72
CA GLY A 226 -19.87 -34.20 13.05
C GLY A 226 -19.65 -34.49 11.57
N TYR A 227 -20.71 -34.81 10.86
CA TYR A 227 -20.67 -35.14 9.44
C TYR A 227 -21.88 -34.55 8.72
N LEU A 228 -21.63 -33.67 7.76
CA LEU A 228 -22.67 -33.10 6.90
C LEU A 228 -22.64 -33.77 5.52
N ASP A 229 -23.82 -33.90 4.90
CA ASP A 229 -23.95 -34.37 3.53
C ASP A 229 -25.05 -33.66 2.71
N ALA A 230 -25.41 -34.22 1.55
CA ALA A 230 -26.41 -33.63 0.68
C ALA A 230 -27.85 -33.71 1.22
N TYR A 231 -28.07 -34.47 2.29
CA TYR A 231 -29.35 -34.64 2.98
C TYR A 231 -29.32 -34.08 4.41
N ASP A 232 -28.14 -33.78 4.94
CA ASP A 232 -27.87 -33.11 6.21
C ASP A 232 -26.88 -31.96 5.98
N TRP A 233 -27.40 -30.77 5.72
CA TRP A 233 -26.64 -29.60 5.30
C TRP A 233 -26.27 -28.64 6.44
N GLU A 234 -26.79 -28.85 7.66
CA GLU A 234 -26.59 -27.96 8.80
C GLU A 234 -26.79 -28.66 10.14
N ASP A 235 -25.82 -28.48 11.04
CA ASP A 235 -25.84 -29.01 12.40
C ASP A 235 -26.05 -27.88 13.41
N TRP A 236 -27.09 -28.00 14.25
CA TRP A 236 -27.32 -27.06 15.35
C TRP A 236 -26.90 -27.62 16.70
N TYR A 237 -26.15 -26.81 17.45
CA TYR A 237 -25.69 -27.08 18.81
C TYR A 237 -26.18 -26.02 19.80
N SER A 238 -26.33 -26.39 21.07
CA SER A 238 -26.68 -25.48 22.16
C SER A 238 -25.83 -25.70 23.41
N PHE A 239 -25.47 -24.61 24.07
CA PHE A 239 -24.63 -24.62 25.28
C PHE A 239 -25.03 -23.45 26.20
N THR A 240 -24.51 -23.44 27.43
CA THR A 240 -24.78 -22.36 28.39
C THR A 240 -23.53 -21.48 28.55
N ALA A 241 -23.72 -20.18 28.50
CA ALA A 241 -22.72 -19.18 28.85
C ALA A 241 -23.37 -18.08 29.72
N ASP A 242 -22.58 -17.53 30.64
CA ASP A 242 -22.95 -16.39 31.46
C ASP A 242 -22.46 -15.08 30.83
N SER A 243 -23.23 -14.01 31.02
CA SER A 243 -22.85 -12.67 30.56
C SER A 243 -21.44 -12.31 31.06
N GLY A 244 -20.57 -11.89 30.15
CA GLY A 244 -19.17 -11.54 30.38
C GLY A 244 -18.17 -12.68 30.23
N GLN A 245 -18.60 -13.93 29.96
CA GLN A 245 -17.69 -15.01 29.57
C GLN A 245 -17.30 -14.90 28.09
N GLY A 246 -16.09 -15.31 27.73
CA GLY A 246 -15.73 -15.53 26.34
C GLY A 246 -16.34 -16.83 25.81
N ILE A 247 -16.77 -16.79 24.55
CA ILE A 247 -17.20 -17.93 23.74
C ILE A 247 -16.15 -18.08 22.63
N PHE A 248 -15.51 -19.24 22.55
CA PHE A 248 -14.51 -19.55 21.52
C PHE A 248 -14.91 -20.82 20.80
N VAL A 249 -14.92 -20.77 19.47
CA VAL A 249 -15.26 -21.88 18.60
C VAL A 249 -14.19 -22.02 17.52
N THR A 250 -13.71 -23.24 17.31
CA THR A 250 -12.87 -23.60 16.16
C THR A 250 -13.56 -24.71 15.39
N LEU A 251 -13.65 -24.56 14.07
CA LEU A 251 -14.24 -25.53 13.15
C LEU A 251 -13.23 -25.88 12.05
N GLU A 252 -12.87 -27.15 11.96
CA GLU A 252 -11.86 -27.66 11.03
C GLU A 252 -12.49 -28.73 10.12
N PRO A 253 -12.59 -28.50 8.79
CA PRO A 253 -13.02 -29.53 7.85
C PRO A 253 -11.95 -30.63 7.72
N VAL A 254 -12.37 -31.90 7.67
CA VAL A 254 -11.46 -33.04 7.49
C VAL A 254 -11.13 -33.29 6.01
N GLU A 255 -12.03 -32.90 5.11
CA GLU A 255 -11.88 -32.95 3.66
C GLU A 255 -11.77 -31.56 3.03
N LYS A 256 -11.63 -31.50 1.70
CA LYS A 256 -11.74 -30.25 0.92
C LYS A 256 -13.18 -29.69 0.87
N SER A 257 -13.92 -29.85 1.96
CA SER A 257 -15.23 -29.25 2.19
C SER A 257 -15.05 -27.95 2.96
N ASP A 258 -16.09 -27.12 2.99
CA ASP A 258 -16.09 -25.84 3.67
C ASP A 258 -17.33 -25.73 4.56
N TYR A 259 -17.14 -25.28 5.80
CA TYR A 259 -18.21 -25.21 6.80
C TYR A 259 -18.13 -23.89 7.56
N ASP A 260 -19.26 -23.21 7.69
CA ASP A 260 -19.37 -21.89 8.31
C ASP A 260 -19.91 -21.98 9.75
N ILE A 261 -19.43 -21.11 10.64
CA ILE A 261 -19.94 -20.99 12.01
C ILE A 261 -20.87 -19.79 12.15
N HIS A 262 -22.05 -20.00 12.73
CA HIS A 262 -23.00 -18.94 13.08
C HIS A 262 -23.39 -18.99 14.56
N LEU A 263 -23.19 -17.89 15.30
CA LEU A 263 -23.46 -17.79 16.73
C LEU A 263 -24.74 -16.99 17.03
N TYR A 264 -25.65 -17.61 17.79
CA TYR A 264 -26.92 -17.02 18.20
C TYR A 264 -27.01 -16.84 19.72
N ASN A 265 -27.44 -15.65 20.13
CA ASN A 265 -27.64 -15.32 21.55
C ASN A 265 -28.90 -16.00 22.13
N PRO A 266 -29.12 -15.95 23.46
CA PRO A 266 -30.28 -16.58 24.10
C PRO A 266 -31.66 -16.06 23.66
N SER A 267 -31.72 -14.92 22.97
CA SER A 267 -32.96 -14.41 22.39
C SER A 267 -33.26 -14.99 21.00
N GLY A 268 -32.30 -15.71 20.40
CA GLY A 268 -32.41 -16.29 19.06
C GLY A 268 -31.93 -15.34 17.95
N GLU A 269 -31.19 -14.28 18.29
CA GLU A 269 -30.60 -13.35 17.33
C GLU A 269 -29.19 -13.82 16.94
N LEU A 270 -28.87 -13.79 15.64
CA LEU A 270 -27.52 -13.99 15.12
C LEU A 270 -26.66 -12.79 15.54
N VAL A 271 -25.60 -13.04 16.31
CA VAL A 271 -24.74 -11.95 16.81
C VAL A 271 -23.35 -11.94 16.18
N TYR A 272 -22.92 -13.07 15.63
CA TYR A 272 -21.62 -13.18 14.95
C TYR A 272 -21.56 -14.43 14.06
N SER A 273 -20.67 -14.42 13.07
CA SER A 273 -20.38 -15.57 12.21
C SER A 273 -18.92 -15.55 11.76
N ALA A 274 -18.34 -16.74 11.57
CA ALA A 274 -17.10 -16.97 10.84
C ALA A 274 -17.48 -17.72 9.56
N GLN A 275 -16.85 -17.36 8.44
CA GLN A 275 -17.18 -17.85 7.08
C GLN A 275 -15.93 -17.85 6.19
N TYR A 276 -14.79 -18.26 6.75
CA TYR A 276 -13.54 -18.38 6.01
C TYR A 276 -13.51 -19.71 5.27
N TYR A 277 -13.02 -19.66 4.03
CA TYR A 277 -12.83 -20.89 3.25
C TYR A 277 -11.76 -21.78 3.90
N GLY A 278 -12.17 -22.87 4.55
CA GLY A 278 -11.30 -23.79 5.29
C GLY A 278 -11.57 -23.81 6.80
N GLU A 279 -10.53 -23.55 7.62
CA GLU A 279 -10.65 -23.51 9.07
C GLU A 279 -11.28 -22.19 9.52
N ASP A 280 -12.24 -22.30 10.43
CA ASP A 280 -13.05 -21.20 10.91
C ASP A 280 -12.85 -20.98 12.42
N GLU A 281 -12.49 -19.76 12.81
CA GLU A 281 -12.32 -19.35 14.21
C GLU A 281 -13.31 -18.25 14.59
N LEU A 282 -14.07 -18.47 15.68
CA LEU A 282 -15.06 -17.54 16.20
C LEU A 282 -14.80 -17.22 17.67
N GLU A 283 -14.63 -15.94 17.97
CA GLU A 283 -14.50 -15.39 19.32
C GLU A 283 -15.59 -14.35 19.61
N TYR A 284 -16.29 -14.46 20.75
CA TYR A 284 -17.35 -13.54 21.11
C TYR A 284 -17.53 -13.39 22.65
N PRO A 285 -17.65 -12.16 23.19
CA PRO A 285 -17.99 -11.96 24.60
C PRO A 285 -19.50 -12.11 24.81
N ALA A 286 -19.91 -13.12 25.59
CA ALA A 286 -21.32 -13.38 25.87
C ALA A 286 -22.00 -12.13 26.46
N ASP A 287 -22.94 -11.55 25.72
CA ASP A 287 -23.66 -10.33 26.11
C ASP A 287 -24.82 -10.61 27.08
N ALA A 288 -25.30 -11.85 27.11
CA ALA A 288 -26.38 -12.33 27.96
C ALA A 288 -26.08 -13.70 28.58
N SER A 289 -26.52 -13.89 29.83
CA SER A 289 -26.56 -15.23 30.44
C SER A 289 -27.73 -16.03 29.85
N GLY A 290 -27.48 -17.27 29.43
CA GLY A 290 -28.54 -18.15 28.95
C GLY A 290 -28.04 -19.29 28.07
N ILE A 291 -28.97 -19.85 27.28
CA ILE A 291 -28.67 -20.90 26.31
C ILE A 291 -28.31 -20.24 24.99
N TRP A 292 -27.06 -20.38 24.59
CA TRP A 292 -26.53 -19.95 23.31
C TRP A 292 -26.64 -21.08 22.29
N LYS A 293 -26.61 -20.75 21.01
CA LYS A 293 -26.68 -21.74 19.92
C LYS A 293 -25.63 -21.48 18.87
N ILE A 294 -25.05 -22.55 18.36
CA ILE A 294 -24.16 -22.54 17.20
C ILE A 294 -24.88 -23.28 16.09
N LYS A 295 -24.82 -22.73 14.88
CA LYS A 295 -25.11 -23.43 13.65
C LYS A 295 -23.80 -23.64 12.91
N VAL A 296 -23.57 -24.86 12.48
CA VAL A 296 -22.54 -25.22 11.51
C VAL A 296 -23.27 -25.55 10.21
N ASP A 297 -22.96 -24.91 9.09
CA ASP A 297 -23.51 -25.30 7.79
C ASP A 297 -22.48 -25.36 6.68
N MET A 298 -22.81 -26.16 5.68
CA MET A 298 -21.95 -26.41 4.52
C MET A 298 -21.97 -25.25 3.53
N PHE A 299 -20.79 -24.86 3.04
CA PHE A 299 -20.59 -23.85 2.00
C PHE A 299 -19.96 -24.47 0.73
N PRO A 300 -20.50 -24.19 -0.48
CA PRO A 300 -21.83 -23.64 -0.72
C PRO A 300 -22.93 -24.59 -0.19
N GLY A 301 -22.64 -25.88 -0.07
CA GLY A 301 -23.59 -26.87 0.41
C GLY A 301 -24.77 -27.10 -0.51
N TRP A 302 -25.75 -27.88 -0.05
CA TRP A 302 -26.81 -28.43 -0.90
C TRP A 302 -28.13 -27.65 -0.86
N ASP A 303 -28.11 -26.40 -0.37
CA ASP A 303 -29.28 -25.54 -0.37
C ASP A 303 -29.54 -24.87 -1.72
N GLU A 304 -30.26 -25.59 -2.58
CA GLU A 304 -30.70 -25.09 -3.89
C GLU A 304 -31.51 -23.78 -3.81
N SER A 305 -32.03 -23.39 -2.64
CA SER A 305 -32.71 -22.09 -2.49
C SER A 305 -31.76 -20.91 -2.27
N LYS A 306 -30.51 -21.17 -1.83
CA LYS A 306 -29.47 -20.15 -1.63
C LYS A 306 -28.68 -19.86 -2.91
N TRP A 307 -28.55 -20.85 -3.80
CA TRP A 307 -27.65 -20.78 -4.95
C TRP A 307 -28.38 -20.67 -6.29
N LEU A 308 -27.71 -20.10 -7.28
CA LEU A 308 -28.21 -20.09 -8.65
C LEU A 308 -28.09 -21.50 -9.27
N ASP A 309 -28.95 -21.83 -10.24
CA ASP A 309 -28.96 -23.14 -10.95
C ASP A 309 -27.60 -23.53 -11.58
N ASN A 310 -26.65 -22.61 -11.70
CA ASN A 310 -25.32 -22.81 -12.27
C ASN A 310 -24.20 -22.93 -11.22
N TYR A 311 -24.50 -22.87 -9.93
CA TYR A 311 -23.55 -23.06 -8.85
C TYR A 311 -23.23 -24.56 -8.67
N PHE A 312 -21.97 -24.87 -8.38
CA PHE A 312 -21.49 -26.21 -8.12
C PHE A 312 -21.78 -26.52 -6.66
N LEU A 313 -22.76 -27.40 -6.43
CA LEU A 313 -23.15 -27.83 -5.08
C LEU A 313 -22.29 -29.03 -4.68
N TYR A 314 -21.59 -28.90 -3.56
CA TYR A 314 -20.70 -29.89 -2.96
C TYR A 314 -20.48 -29.55 -1.48
N GLY A 315 -19.79 -30.45 -0.77
CA GLY A 315 -19.21 -30.18 0.54
C GLY A 315 -19.49 -31.27 1.58
N SER A 316 -19.94 -32.47 1.17
CA SER A 316 -20.10 -33.57 2.13
C SER A 316 -18.79 -33.90 2.82
N GLY A 317 -18.84 -34.21 4.11
CA GLY A 317 -17.68 -34.68 4.84
C GLY A 317 -17.77 -34.50 6.36
N ALA A 318 -16.72 -34.96 7.03
CA ALA A 318 -16.57 -34.78 8.47
C ALA A 318 -15.96 -33.41 8.79
N TYR A 319 -16.34 -32.87 9.95
CA TYR A 319 -15.69 -31.72 10.57
C TYR A 319 -15.32 -32.01 12.01
N LYS A 320 -14.33 -31.28 12.52
CA LYS A 320 -13.95 -31.24 13.93
C LYS A 320 -14.33 -29.89 14.50
N PHE A 321 -14.95 -29.91 15.67
CA PHE A 321 -15.53 -28.73 16.31
C PHE A 321 -15.07 -28.65 17.76
N THR A 322 -14.49 -27.52 18.18
CA THR A 322 -14.12 -27.29 19.59
C THR A 322 -14.84 -26.06 20.13
N LEU A 323 -15.50 -26.23 21.29
CA LEU A 323 -16.18 -25.16 22.03
C LEU A 323 -15.49 -24.94 23.37
N SER A 324 -15.08 -23.69 23.65
CA SER A 324 -14.64 -23.24 24.97
C SER A 324 -15.51 -22.09 25.47
N VAL A 325 -15.85 -22.11 26.76
CA VAL A 325 -16.63 -21.06 27.42
C VAL A 325 -15.95 -20.65 28.72
N GLY A 326 -15.65 -19.36 28.86
CA GLY A 326 -14.90 -18.79 29.98
C GLY A 326 -13.91 -17.73 29.53
N GLY A 327 -12.97 -17.35 30.39
CA GLY A 327 -11.97 -16.33 30.05
C GLY A 327 -12.57 -14.96 29.71
N SER A 328 -11.85 -14.19 28.89
CA SER A 328 -12.28 -12.89 28.36
C SER A 328 -12.06 -12.91 26.85
N ALA A 329 -13.10 -12.58 26.10
CA ALA A 329 -13.06 -12.50 24.64
C ALA A 329 -12.96 -11.05 24.17
N GLU A 330 -12.33 -10.81 23.03
CA GLU A 330 -12.32 -9.54 22.33
C GLU A 330 -13.69 -9.25 21.70
N SER A 331 -14.12 -7.99 21.77
CA SER A 331 -15.34 -7.56 21.09
C SER A 331 -15.12 -7.52 19.58
N VAL A 332 -16.07 -8.05 18.82
CA VAL A 332 -16.07 -8.00 17.35
C VAL A 332 -15.87 -6.55 16.88
N PRO A 333 -14.89 -6.26 16.00
CA PRO A 333 -14.77 -4.96 15.38
C PRO A 333 -16.07 -4.66 14.64
N VAL A 334 -16.81 -3.64 15.09
CA VAL A 334 -17.99 -3.18 14.35
C VAL A 334 -17.48 -2.68 12.99
N PRO A 335 -17.98 -3.20 11.85
CA PRO A 335 -17.64 -2.63 10.56
C PRO A 335 -17.91 -1.13 10.59
N ILE A 336 -16.90 -0.32 10.30
CA ILE A 336 -17.05 1.13 10.25
C ILE A 336 -17.96 1.42 9.05
N SER A 337 -19.24 1.67 9.31
CA SER A 337 -20.17 2.11 8.28
C SER A 337 -19.60 3.36 7.62
N GLN A 338 -19.53 3.39 6.28
CA GLN A 338 -19.26 4.66 5.60
C GLN A 338 -20.30 5.70 6.08
N PRO A 339 -19.87 6.91 6.50
CA PRO A 339 -20.80 7.91 6.98
C PRO A 339 -21.81 8.28 5.89
N ASP A 340 -23.10 8.25 6.23
CA ASP A 340 -24.16 8.68 5.32
C ASP A 340 -23.99 10.17 4.98
N ILE A 341 -24.09 10.49 3.69
CA ILE A 341 -24.06 11.87 3.19
C ILE A 341 -25.45 12.29 2.68
N THR A 342 -25.73 13.59 2.79
CA THR A 342 -26.91 14.25 2.22
C THR A 342 -26.46 15.22 1.13
N PRO A 343 -26.56 14.82 -0.15
CA PRO A 343 -26.06 15.67 -1.24
C PRO A 343 -26.88 16.95 -1.39
N VAL A 344 -26.20 18.09 -1.54
CA VAL A 344 -26.81 19.42 -1.79
C VAL A 344 -26.60 19.78 -3.25
N ALA A 345 -27.67 20.01 -4.01
CA ALA A 345 -27.63 20.30 -5.45
C ALA A 345 -27.01 21.67 -5.78
N GLN A 346 -25.71 21.81 -5.57
CA GLN A 346 -24.91 22.99 -5.86
C GLN A 346 -23.49 22.59 -6.27
N THR A 347 -22.76 23.51 -6.88
CA THR A 347 -21.34 23.35 -7.20
C THR A 347 -20.65 24.70 -7.02
N PHE A 348 -19.62 24.75 -6.17
CA PHE A 348 -18.78 25.93 -6.04
C PHE A 348 -17.61 25.84 -7.01
N ILE A 349 -17.32 26.95 -7.70
CA ILE A 349 -16.30 27.02 -8.74
C ILE A 349 -15.28 28.07 -8.36
N VAL A 350 -14.04 27.64 -8.17
CA VAL A 350 -12.86 28.45 -7.94
C VAL A 350 -12.14 28.64 -9.29
N ASN A 351 -11.70 29.86 -9.60
CA ASN A 351 -10.76 30.05 -10.69
C ASN A 351 -9.35 29.96 -10.10
N ASP A 352 -8.52 29.10 -10.67
CA ASP A 352 -7.13 28.90 -10.27
C ASP A 352 -6.34 30.23 -10.37
N ASP A 353 -5.61 30.58 -9.32
CA ASP A 353 -4.62 31.65 -9.28
C ASP A 353 -3.25 31.09 -8.92
N PRO A 354 -2.45 30.64 -9.91
CA PRO A 354 -1.15 30.03 -9.65
C PRO A 354 -0.09 31.03 -9.12
N THR A 355 -0.45 32.32 -8.98
CA THR A 355 0.45 33.38 -8.54
C THR A 355 0.22 33.82 -7.10
N SER A 356 -0.89 33.42 -6.48
CA SER A 356 -1.22 33.76 -5.09
C SER A 356 -2.30 32.86 -4.53
N ASN A 357 -2.32 32.65 -3.22
CA ASN A 357 -3.31 31.76 -2.57
C ASN A 357 -4.69 32.37 -2.34
N LYS A 358 -5.08 33.40 -3.09
CA LYS A 358 -6.38 34.08 -2.87
C LYS A 358 -7.55 33.16 -3.14
N ASP A 359 -7.43 32.39 -4.20
CA ASP A 359 -8.37 31.35 -4.60
C ASP A 359 -8.52 30.28 -3.50
N GLU A 360 -7.44 29.87 -2.82
CA GLU A 360 -7.52 28.97 -1.67
C GLU A 360 -8.32 29.53 -0.49
N TYR A 361 -8.17 30.81 -0.15
CA TYR A 361 -9.02 31.43 0.89
C TYR A 361 -10.48 31.54 0.41
N GLY A 362 -10.72 31.79 -0.88
CA GLY A 362 -12.05 31.70 -1.48
C GLY A 362 -12.64 30.29 -1.37
N TYR A 363 -11.84 29.25 -1.63
CA TYR A 363 -12.20 27.84 -1.48
C TYR A 363 -12.58 27.52 -0.03
N LEU A 364 -11.75 27.91 0.93
CA LEU A 364 -11.99 27.68 2.36
C LEU A 364 -13.29 28.32 2.86
N ALA A 365 -13.63 29.51 2.37
CA ALA A 365 -14.89 30.17 2.71
C ALA A 365 -16.14 29.40 2.19
N ALA A 366 -15.98 28.60 1.14
CA ALA A 366 -17.05 27.76 0.61
C ALA A 366 -17.20 26.43 1.36
N VAL A 367 -16.14 25.91 2.01
CA VAL A 367 -16.16 24.64 2.76
C VAL A 367 -17.36 24.54 3.72
N PRO A 368 -17.64 25.49 4.64
CA PRO A 368 -18.78 25.35 5.56
C PRO A 368 -20.16 25.48 4.90
N ALA A 369 -20.23 25.92 3.63
CA ALA A 369 -21.46 25.89 2.84
C ALA A 369 -21.57 24.64 1.96
N ALA A 370 -20.47 23.92 1.75
CA ALA A 370 -20.35 22.79 0.84
C ALA A 370 -20.19 21.44 1.56
N ASN A 371 -19.69 21.44 2.79
CA ASN A 371 -19.52 20.28 3.67
C ASN A 371 -19.84 20.75 5.09
N TYR A 372 -20.97 20.34 5.66
CA TYR A 372 -21.38 20.79 6.99
C TYR A 372 -22.30 19.80 7.68
N ILE A 373 -22.45 19.94 8.99
CA ILE A 373 -23.36 19.11 9.80
C ILE A 373 -24.56 19.94 10.24
N ASP A 374 -25.76 19.48 9.91
CA ASP A 374 -27.01 20.09 10.36
C ASP A 374 -28.01 19.00 10.76
N ASP A 375 -28.64 19.16 11.92
CA ASP A 375 -29.57 18.18 12.52
C ASP A 375 -29.01 16.73 12.54
N GLY A 376 -27.71 16.60 12.84
CA GLY A 376 -27.00 15.32 12.90
C GLY A 376 -26.73 14.65 11.54
N LYS A 377 -26.99 15.35 10.42
CA LYS A 377 -26.73 14.87 9.06
C LYS A 377 -25.60 15.65 8.42
N ARG A 378 -24.77 14.93 7.65
CA ARG A 378 -23.69 15.54 6.88
C ARG A 378 -24.20 15.95 5.51
N TYR A 379 -24.11 17.22 5.19
CA TYR A 379 -24.48 17.78 3.89
C TYR A 379 -23.23 18.05 3.07
N VAL A 380 -23.22 17.59 1.81
CA VAL A 380 -22.03 17.68 0.95
C VAL A 380 -22.38 18.12 -0.48
N SER A 381 -21.47 18.87 -1.09
CA SER A 381 -21.52 19.30 -2.49
C SER A 381 -20.10 19.62 -2.98
N PRO A 382 -19.83 19.54 -4.29
CA PRO A 382 -18.50 19.76 -4.82
C PRO A 382 -18.06 21.23 -4.74
N ILE A 383 -16.79 21.43 -4.40
CA ILE A 383 -16.00 22.63 -4.69
C ILE A 383 -14.94 22.20 -5.70
N VAL A 384 -14.85 22.87 -6.84
CA VAL A 384 -13.95 22.50 -7.94
C VAL A 384 -13.16 23.71 -8.43
N TYR A 385 -11.96 23.48 -8.94
CA TYR A 385 -11.16 24.49 -9.62
C TYR A 385 -11.48 24.53 -11.13
N ARG A 386 -11.14 25.63 -11.79
CA ARG A 386 -11.15 25.78 -13.25
C ARG A 386 -9.95 26.58 -13.70
N GLY A 387 -9.46 26.29 -14.90
CA GLY A 387 -8.34 27.00 -15.51
C GLY A 387 -7.00 26.29 -15.35
N VAL A 388 -7.01 25.00 -15.02
CA VAL A 388 -5.81 24.19 -14.79
C VAL A 388 -5.56 23.27 -15.99
N ASP A 389 -4.76 23.75 -16.94
CA ASP A 389 -4.39 23.03 -18.17
C ASP A 389 -3.19 22.09 -18.00
N LYS A 390 -2.67 21.95 -16.77
CA LYS A 390 -1.60 21.01 -16.44
C LYS A 390 -2.04 19.58 -16.76
N VAL A 391 -1.24 18.89 -17.57
CA VAL A 391 -1.31 17.43 -17.76
C VAL A 391 -0.37 16.81 -16.73
N PRO A 392 -0.88 16.17 -15.66
CA PRO A 392 -0.05 15.43 -14.72
C PRO A 392 0.55 14.19 -15.40
N THR A 393 1.11 13.27 -14.64
CA THR A 393 1.59 11.96 -15.17
C THR A 393 0.47 11.03 -15.70
N TRP A 394 -0.76 11.56 -15.90
CA TRP A 394 -1.96 10.89 -16.41
C TRP A 394 -2.28 11.32 -17.86
N PHE A 395 -3.31 10.71 -18.47
CA PHE A 395 -3.63 10.90 -19.90
C PHE A 395 -4.36 12.20 -20.28
N THR A 396 -4.78 13.03 -19.32
CA THR A 396 -5.68 14.20 -19.53
C THR A 396 -5.27 15.39 -18.65
N THR A 397 -5.78 16.59 -18.91
CA THR A 397 -5.53 17.74 -18.02
C THR A 397 -6.25 17.60 -16.66
N VAL A 398 -5.84 18.42 -15.68
CA VAL A 398 -6.58 18.54 -14.41
C VAL A 398 -8.00 19.06 -14.67
N ASP A 399 -8.19 20.09 -15.50
CA ASP A 399 -9.54 20.57 -15.86
C ASP A 399 -10.43 19.48 -16.49
N GLU A 400 -9.87 18.59 -17.33
CA GLU A 400 -10.61 17.44 -17.87
C GLU A 400 -10.99 16.44 -16.76
N THR A 401 -10.10 16.25 -15.78
CA THR A 401 -10.36 15.41 -14.60
C THR A 401 -11.49 16.00 -13.74
N THR A 402 -11.45 17.31 -13.51
CA THR A 402 -12.52 18.05 -12.85
C THR A 402 -13.85 17.90 -13.59
N GLN A 403 -13.82 17.96 -14.92
CA GLN A 403 -15.02 17.82 -15.73
C GLN A 403 -15.66 16.43 -15.55
N TYR A 404 -14.88 15.35 -15.43
CA TYR A 404 -15.43 14.02 -15.12
C TYR A 404 -16.17 13.99 -13.77
N LEU A 405 -15.63 14.63 -12.74
CA LEU A 405 -16.29 14.75 -11.44
C LEU A 405 -17.61 15.54 -11.55
N VAL A 406 -17.60 16.66 -12.28
CA VAL A 406 -18.79 17.50 -12.51
C VAL A 406 -19.86 16.75 -13.32
N ASP A 407 -19.46 15.97 -14.31
CA ASP A 407 -20.37 15.16 -15.12
C ASP A 407 -21.04 14.06 -14.29
N ASP A 408 -20.25 13.29 -13.53
CA ASP A 408 -20.76 12.28 -12.59
C ASP A 408 -21.74 12.88 -11.59
N TRP A 409 -21.42 14.06 -11.05
CA TRP A 409 -22.27 14.79 -10.13
C TRP A 409 -23.59 15.25 -10.76
N ASN A 410 -23.54 15.83 -11.95
CA ASN A 410 -24.73 16.27 -12.67
C ASN A 410 -25.62 15.10 -13.10
N ASP A 411 -25.02 13.97 -13.49
CA ASP A 411 -25.75 12.74 -13.81
C ASP A 411 -26.46 12.16 -12.58
N TYR A 412 -25.81 12.16 -11.41
CA TYR A 412 -26.46 11.82 -10.15
C TYR A 412 -27.67 12.71 -9.89
N LEU A 413 -27.49 14.04 -9.91
CA LEU A 413 -28.56 15.01 -9.65
C LEU A 413 -29.73 14.89 -10.64
N ALA A 414 -29.43 14.71 -11.93
CA ALA A 414 -30.45 14.57 -12.98
C ALA A 414 -31.39 13.38 -12.73
N ARG A 415 -30.88 12.27 -12.19
CA ARG A 415 -31.70 11.10 -11.81
C ARG A 415 -32.65 11.39 -10.67
N HIS A 416 -32.33 12.38 -9.84
CA HIS A 416 -33.18 12.89 -8.77
C HIS A 416 -34.05 14.08 -9.21
N GLY A 417 -34.04 14.43 -10.51
CA GLY A 417 -34.85 15.52 -11.06
C GLY A 417 -34.40 16.91 -10.62
N VAL A 418 -33.14 17.06 -10.21
CA VAL A 418 -32.52 18.31 -9.76
C VAL A 418 -31.29 18.63 -10.61
N THR A 419 -30.86 19.89 -10.59
CA THR A 419 -29.66 20.37 -11.28
C THR A 419 -28.81 21.17 -10.29
N ALA A 420 -27.49 21.10 -10.42
CA ALA A 420 -26.62 21.88 -9.55
C ALA A 420 -26.81 23.38 -9.76
N ALA A 421 -26.98 24.14 -8.68
CA ALA A 421 -26.79 25.58 -8.68
C ALA A 421 -25.29 25.89 -8.66
N GLU A 422 -24.74 26.32 -9.80
CA GLU A 422 -23.35 26.74 -9.90
C GLU A 422 -23.14 28.11 -9.22
N TYR A 423 -22.06 28.23 -8.46
CA TYR A 423 -21.65 29.47 -7.82
C TYR A 423 -20.17 29.74 -8.07
N GLN A 424 -19.91 30.83 -8.77
CA GLN A 424 -18.55 31.31 -9.00
C GLN A 424 -18.05 32.05 -7.76
N ILE A 425 -16.93 31.60 -7.21
CA ILE A 425 -16.25 32.23 -6.08
C ILE A 425 -15.52 33.49 -6.57
N ASP A 426 -15.61 34.59 -5.80
CA ASP A 426 -14.91 35.84 -6.10
C ASP A 426 -13.41 35.66 -5.88
N SER A 427 -12.59 36.29 -6.72
CA SER A 427 -11.12 36.27 -6.59
C SER A 427 -10.59 37.02 -5.36
N ASP A 428 -11.42 37.86 -4.73
CA ASP A 428 -11.12 38.56 -3.48
C ASP A 428 -11.64 37.74 -2.29
N PRO A 429 -10.77 37.19 -1.41
CA PRO A 429 -11.19 36.29 -0.33
C PRO A 429 -12.24 36.88 0.60
N ILE A 430 -12.08 38.15 0.96
CA ILE A 430 -12.97 38.85 1.90
C ILE A 430 -14.36 39.04 1.27
N LYS A 431 -14.42 39.44 -0.01
CA LYS A 431 -15.69 39.54 -0.74
C LYS A 431 -16.34 38.19 -0.97
N ALA A 432 -15.56 37.18 -1.36
CA ALA A 432 -16.02 35.82 -1.55
C ALA A 432 -16.71 35.30 -0.28
N ALA A 433 -16.02 35.40 0.86
CA ALA A 433 -16.53 34.96 2.15
C ALA A 433 -17.82 35.70 2.55
N ALA A 434 -17.86 37.03 2.46
CA ALA A 434 -19.06 37.81 2.79
C ALA A 434 -20.25 37.48 1.86
N ALA A 435 -20.00 37.28 0.56
CA ALA A 435 -21.04 36.93 -0.41
C ALA A 435 -21.59 35.51 -0.21
N ILE A 436 -20.73 34.54 0.09
CA ILE A 436 -21.14 33.17 0.43
C ILE A 436 -21.96 33.20 1.73
N ALA A 437 -21.44 33.85 2.77
CA ALA A 437 -22.10 33.95 4.07
C ALA A 437 -23.53 34.52 3.96
N THR A 438 -23.70 35.63 3.23
CA THR A 438 -25.01 36.30 3.10
C THR A 438 -25.94 35.68 2.06
N SER A 439 -25.46 34.77 1.21
CA SER A 439 -26.29 34.06 0.23
C SER A 439 -26.72 32.67 0.68
N ARG A 440 -25.94 32.02 1.55
CA ARG A 440 -26.19 30.64 2.01
C ARG A 440 -26.89 30.58 3.36
N TRP A 441 -26.70 31.60 4.21
CA TRP A 441 -27.42 31.73 5.47
C TRP A 441 -28.42 32.89 5.42
N THR A 442 -29.67 32.64 5.79
CA THR A 442 -30.64 33.72 6.02
C THR A 442 -30.32 34.49 7.31
N SER A 443 -29.82 33.77 8.31
CA SER A 443 -29.30 34.27 9.58
C SER A 443 -28.38 33.20 10.17
N SER A 444 -27.43 33.58 11.01
CA SER A 444 -26.61 32.64 11.76
C SER A 444 -26.21 33.27 13.09
N ASP A 445 -26.55 32.63 14.20
CA ASP A 445 -26.18 33.09 15.54
C ASP A 445 -24.66 33.00 15.75
N THR A 446 -24.02 31.99 15.14
CA THR A 446 -22.58 31.75 15.17
C THR A 446 -21.92 32.17 13.86
N ALA A 447 -20.74 32.78 13.93
CA ALA A 447 -19.89 33.01 12.77
C ALA A 447 -18.43 32.73 13.14
N VAL A 448 -17.69 32.11 12.23
CA VAL A 448 -16.25 31.91 12.39
C VAL A 448 -15.52 32.95 11.56
N VAL A 449 -14.51 33.56 12.16
CA VAL A 449 -13.65 34.55 11.51
C VAL A 449 -12.22 34.03 11.57
N ALA A 450 -11.48 34.16 10.48
CA ALA A 450 -10.06 33.83 10.38
C ALA A 450 -9.28 34.95 9.68
N VAL A 451 -7.97 34.82 9.58
CA VAL A 451 -7.11 35.80 8.91
C VAL A 451 -6.98 35.45 7.43
N ASP A 452 -7.25 36.39 6.53
CA ASP A 452 -6.84 36.30 5.12
C ASP A 452 -5.33 36.52 5.06
N GLY A 453 -4.61 35.44 4.76
CA GLY A 453 -3.15 35.46 4.70
C GLY A 453 -2.57 35.68 3.30
N SER A 454 -3.41 35.89 2.28
CA SER A 454 -2.97 36.01 0.88
C SER A 454 -2.07 37.23 0.61
N SER A 455 -2.06 38.23 1.50
CA SER A 455 -1.16 39.39 1.42
C SER A 455 0.19 39.19 2.09
N PHE A 456 0.39 38.14 2.89
CA PHE A 456 1.69 37.86 3.50
C PHE A 456 2.65 37.27 2.46
N SER A 457 3.88 37.76 2.45
CA SER A 457 4.94 37.25 1.58
C SER A 457 6.11 36.69 2.40
N ASP A 458 6.67 35.60 1.91
CA ASP A 458 7.94 35.05 2.39
C ASP A 458 9.11 36.00 2.07
N GLU A 459 10.18 35.92 2.85
CA GLU A 459 11.40 36.68 2.60
C GLU A 459 12.36 35.83 1.75
N ILE A 460 12.87 36.41 0.66
CA ILE A 460 13.87 35.75 -0.20
C ILE A 460 15.23 36.41 0.02
N ILE A 461 16.22 35.62 0.41
CA ILE A 461 17.60 36.04 0.60
C ILE A 461 18.47 35.36 -0.45
N THR A 462 19.05 36.14 -1.36
CA THR A 462 20.06 35.66 -2.31
C THR A 462 21.42 35.56 -1.61
N VAL A 463 21.97 34.36 -1.53
CA VAL A 463 23.24 34.07 -0.84
C VAL A 463 24.40 33.75 -1.80
N VAL A 464 24.08 33.43 -3.06
CA VAL A 464 25.03 33.33 -4.18
C VAL A 464 24.37 33.95 -5.40
N ASP A 465 25.13 34.80 -6.10
CA ASP A 465 24.76 35.44 -7.36
C ASP A 465 26.09 35.84 -8.04
N GLU A 466 26.59 34.99 -8.93
CA GLU A 466 27.86 35.24 -9.62
C GLU A 466 28.03 34.45 -10.93
N ASP A 467 28.76 35.06 -11.87
CA ASP A 467 29.23 34.41 -13.09
C ASP A 467 30.49 33.58 -12.84
N ARG A 468 30.55 32.40 -13.45
CA ARG A 468 31.61 31.40 -13.27
C ARG A 468 32.03 30.76 -14.58
N THR A 469 33.15 30.05 -14.54
CA THR A 469 33.66 29.28 -15.68
C THR A 469 34.14 27.94 -15.17
N LEU A 470 33.57 26.86 -15.70
CA LEU A 470 33.95 25.49 -15.38
C LEU A 470 34.66 24.86 -16.58
N SER A 471 35.80 24.24 -16.33
CA SER A 471 36.54 23.43 -17.29
C SER A 471 36.68 22.02 -16.73
N SER A 472 35.67 21.20 -17.00
CA SER A 472 35.60 19.80 -16.57
C SER A 472 35.90 18.87 -17.74
N SER A 473 36.92 18.03 -17.59
CA SER A 473 37.25 16.99 -18.55
C SER A 473 37.29 15.64 -17.85
N PRO A 474 36.75 14.57 -18.47
CA PRO A 474 36.63 13.28 -17.79
C PRO A 474 37.98 12.65 -17.50
N SER A 475 38.18 12.24 -16.25
CA SER A 475 39.43 11.60 -15.79
C SER A 475 39.21 10.09 -15.56
N VAL A 476 39.57 9.28 -16.56
CA VAL A 476 39.39 7.82 -16.52
C VAL A 476 40.52 7.09 -15.79
N THR A 477 40.17 6.26 -14.82
CA THR A 477 41.05 5.27 -14.17
C THR A 477 40.59 3.88 -14.58
N ARG A 478 41.49 3.04 -15.11
CA ARG A 478 41.17 1.66 -15.52
C ARG A 478 41.77 0.67 -14.52
N VAL A 479 40.94 -0.20 -13.97
CA VAL A 479 41.34 -1.16 -12.95
C VAL A 479 41.05 -2.57 -13.46
N GLN A 480 42.09 -3.41 -13.47
CA GLN A 480 41.95 -4.80 -13.90
C GLN A 480 41.36 -5.65 -12.76
N PRO A 481 40.54 -6.68 -13.04
CA PRO A 481 39.84 -7.47 -12.02
C PRO A 481 40.76 -7.98 -10.89
N GLY A 482 41.93 -8.53 -11.25
CA GLY A 482 42.91 -9.04 -10.28
C GLY A 482 43.55 -7.98 -9.36
N SER A 483 43.31 -6.69 -9.59
CA SER A 483 43.74 -5.60 -8.72
C SER A 483 42.69 -5.21 -7.68
N LEU A 484 41.42 -5.53 -7.92
CA LEU A 484 40.30 -5.25 -7.04
C LEU A 484 40.47 -5.96 -5.69
N LYS A 485 39.75 -5.46 -4.69
CA LYS A 485 39.75 -6.00 -3.33
C LYS A 485 38.36 -6.49 -3.00
N ASP A 486 38.25 -7.73 -2.53
CA ASP A 486 37.00 -8.23 -1.99
C ASP A 486 36.69 -7.52 -0.66
N VAL A 487 35.55 -6.84 -0.62
CA VAL A 487 34.93 -6.27 0.57
C VAL A 487 33.46 -6.68 0.57
N GLY A 488 33.13 -7.68 1.38
CA GLY A 488 31.74 -8.14 1.55
C GLY A 488 31.15 -8.80 0.30
N GLY A 489 31.97 -9.44 -0.54
CA GLY A 489 31.53 -10.05 -1.80
C GLY A 489 31.62 -9.12 -3.00
N ASN A 490 31.85 -7.82 -2.78
CA ASN A 490 32.04 -6.84 -3.84
C ASN A 490 33.54 -6.64 -4.15
N PHE A 491 33.88 -6.56 -5.42
CA PHE A 491 35.22 -6.33 -5.94
C PHE A 491 35.49 -4.82 -6.05
N VAL A 492 36.02 -4.24 -4.99
CA VAL A 492 36.14 -2.78 -4.81
C VAL A 492 37.50 -2.22 -5.20
N ASN A 493 37.52 -0.94 -5.60
CA ASN A 493 38.74 -0.15 -5.78
C ASN A 493 38.73 1.11 -4.89
N PRO A 494 39.27 1.06 -3.65
CA PRO A 494 39.24 2.19 -2.74
C PRO A 494 40.08 3.35 -3.25
N MET A 495 39.53 4.56 -3.24
CA MET A 495 40.22 5.77 -3.64
C MET A 495 39.77 7.01 -2.87
N PHE A 496 40.68 7.96 -2.69
CA PHE A 496 40.34 9.25 -2.07
C PHE A 496 39.93 10.26 -3.13
N LEU A 497 38.74 10.84 -2.98
CA LEU A 497 38.23 11.92 -3.82
C LEU A 497 38.24 13.24 -3.02
N GLY A 498 39.00 14.21 -3.51
CA GLY A 498 39.04 15.57 -2.96
C GLY A 498 37.90 16.46 -3.47
N PRO A 499 37.78 17.69 -2.94
CA PRO A 499 36.65 18.59 -3.22
C PRO A 499 36.55 19.07 -4.67
N LYS A 500 37.61 18.92 -5.49
CA LYS A 500 37.57 19.31 -6.90
C LYS A 500 36.68 18.42 -7.78
N TRP A 501 36.40 17.19 -7.33
CA TRP A 501 35.57 16.25 -8.08
C TRP A 501 34.10 16.52 -7.76
N GLY A 502 33.28 16.74 -8.79
CA GLY A 502 31.84 16.95 -8.68
C GLY A 502 31.04 15.66 -8.78
N ALA A 503 31.44 14.73 -9.66
CA ALA A 503 30.77 13.46 -9.88
C ALA A 503 31.75 12.32 -10.19
N ILE A 504 31.29 11.09 -9.98
CA ILE A 504 31.96 9.83 -10.30
C ILE A 504 31.01 8.97 -11.14
N HIS A 505 31.58 8.28 -12.13
CA HIS A 505 30.89 7.34 -13.00
C HIS A 505 31.68 6.03 -13.05
N VAL A 506 30.99 4.90 -12.89
CA VAL A 506 31.58 3.57 -12.89
C VAL A 506 31.04 2.80 -14.09
N VAL A 507 31.93 2.03 -14.73
CA VAL A 507 31.59 1.22 -15.91
C VAL A 507 32.25 -0.15 -15.77
N GLY A 508 31.43 -1.20 -15.80
CA GLY A 508 31.87 -2.60 -15.83
C GLY A 508 32.04 -3.05 -17.28
N LYS A 509 33.28 -3.17 -17.77
CA LYS A 509 33.56 -3.59 -19.15
C LYS A 509 33.69 -5.10 -19.26
N GLY A 510 33.03 -5.69 -20.26
CA GLY A 510 33.20 -7.07 -20.67
C GLY A 510 31.96 -7.61 -21.38
N ASP A 511 32.14 -8.18 -22.57
CA ASP A 511 31.03 -8.74 -23.38
C ASP A 511 30.30 -9.92 -22.69
N ASN A 512 30.90 -10.48 -21.63
CA ASN A 512 30.32 -11.54 -20.81
C ASN A 512 30.37 -11.18 -19.32
N PHE A 513 30.42 -9.90 -18.96
CA PHE A 513 30.38 -9.48 -17.56
C PHE A 513 29.01 -9.80 -16.96
N GLY A 514 29.00 -10.65 -15.93
CA GLY A 514 27.77 -11.17 -15.30
C GLY A 514 27.50 -10.60 -13.92
N GLY A 515 28.00 -9.41 -13.63
CA GLY A 515 27.69 -8.68 -12.40
C GLY A 515 27.36 -7.23 -12.71
N ASP A 516 27.32 -6.46 -11.63
CA ASP A 516 26.77 -5.10 -11.57
C ASP A 516 27.83 -4.19 -10.98
N THR A 517 27.73 -2.89 -11.23
CA THR A 517 28.59 -1.86 -10.67
C THR A 517 27.83 -0.98 -9.71
N GLY A 518 28.55 -0.45 -8.72
CA GLY A 518 27.97 0.37 -7.68
C GLY A 518 29.04 1.16 -6.93
N ILE A 519 28.60 1.98 -5.99
CA ILE A 519 29.48 2.87 -5.25
C ILE A 519 29.20 2.77 -3.74
N ILE A 520 30.26 2.51 -2.96
CA ILE A 520 30.23 2.75 -1.51
C ILE A 520 30.76 4.16 -1.23
N THR A 521 29.92 5.00 -0.62
CA THR A 521 30.22 6.40 -0.29
C THR A 521 31.07 6.52 1.00
N PRO A 522 31.63 7.71 1.32
CA PRO A 522 32.33 7.95 2.59
C PRO A 522 31.50 7.71 3.85
N ARG A 523 30.16 7.67 3.70
CA ARG A 523 29.21 7.36 4.78
C ARG A 523 28.98 5.87 5.00
N TYR A 524 29.66 5.03 4.22
CA TYR A 524 29.48 3.58 4.21
C TYR A 524 28.06 3.15 3.81
N GLU A 525 27.59 3.72 2.71
CA GLU A 525 26.28 3.42 2.10
C GLU A 525 26.54 2.99 0.65
N ALA A 526 25.88 1.93 0.20
CA ALA A 526 25.88 1.53 -1.21
C ALA A 526 24.82 2.34 -1.97
N VAL A 527 25.16 2.87 -3.14
CA VAL A 527 24.27 3.68 -4.00
C VAL A 527 24.56 3.40 -5.47
N MET A 528 23.57 3.67 -6.33
CA MET A 528 23.65 3.50 -7.79
C MET A 528 24.14 2.11 -8.21
N GLU A 529 23.66 1.05 -7.54
CA GLU A 529 23.97 -0.31 -7.99
C GLU A 529 23.05 -0.67 -9.15
N ASP A 530 23.63 -1.02 -10.30
CA ASP A 530 22.92 -1.39 -11.54
C ASP A 530 22.43 -2.85 -11.44
N TRP A 531 21.28 -3.08 -10.78
CA TRP A 531 20.77 -4.43 -10.56
C TRP A 531 20.13 -5.07 -11.79
N TRP A 532 20.05 -4.38 -12.93
CA TRP A 532 19.35 -4.89 -14.09
C TRP A 532 20.31 -5.38 -15.17
N PRO A 533 20.22 -6.66 -15.57
CA PRO A 533 21.20 -7.23 -16.47
C PRO A 533 21.21 -6.54 -17.83
N TYR A 534 22.41 -6.49 -18.44
CA TYR A 534 22.61 -6.12 -19.84
C TYR A 534 21.56 -6.82 -20.73
N PRO A 535 20.95 -6.10 -21.70
CA PRO A 535 19.64 -6.47 -22.21
C PRO A 535 19.59 -7.91 -22.74
N TYR A 536 18.51 -8.63 -22.41
CA TYR A 536 18.20 -10.07 -22.62
C TYR A 536 18.36 -11.00 -21.40
N ASP A 537 18.48 -10.49 -20.18
CA ASP A 537 18.96 -11.32 -19.04
C ASP A 537 20.31 -11.97 -19.41
N THR A 538 21.14 -11.25 -20.16
CA THR A 538 22.44 -11.72 -20.64
C THR A 538 23.57 -10.92 -20.03
N LYS A 539 24.76 -11.49 -20.06
CA LYS A 539 25.96 -10.85 -19.57
C LYS A 539 26.42 -9.75 -20.53
N GLY A 540 26.96 -8.65 -20.03
CA GLY A 540 27.46 -7.54 -20.85
C GLY A 540 27.88 -6.30 -20.04
N GLU A 541 28.11 -5.19 -20.74
CA GLU A 541 28.63 -3.97 -20.09
C GLU A 541 27.58 -3.20 -19.29
N ASP A 542 27.91 -2.91 -18.03
CA ASP A 542 27.18 -1.98 -17.17
C ASP A 542 27.81 -0.57 -17.28
N ILE A 543 26.96 0.46 -17.50
CA ILE A 543 27.42 1.82 -17.76
C ILE A 543 26.64 2.93 -17.02
N ASP A 544 25.63 2.66 -16.19
CA ASP A 544 24.70 3.69 -15.71
C ASP A 544 24.90 4.14 -14.26
N THR A 545 25.93 3.64 -13.58
CA THR A 545 26.37 4.11 -12.26
C THR A 545 27.00 5.51 -12.30
N PHE A 546 26.20 6.58 -12.29
CA PHE A 546 26.63 7.98 -12.17
C PHE A 546 26.16 8.61 -10.85
N TYR A 547 27.08 9.15 -10.04
CA TYR A 547 26.72 9.72 -8.72
C TYR A 547 27.53 11.00 -8.37
N PRO A 548 26.93 12.00 -7.70
CA PRO A 548 27.69 13.14 -7.20
C PRO A 548 28.68 12.72 -6.12
N VAL A 549 29.87 13.34 -6.12
CA VAL A 549 30.83 13.19 -5.03
C VAL A 549 30.34 14.03 -3.85
N THR A 550 29.40 13.52 -3.06
CA THR A 550 28.71 14.28 -2.00
C THR A 550 29.68 14.86 -0.97
N LEU A 551 30.61 14.05 -0.48
CA LEU A 551 31.65 14.43 0.49
C LEU A 551 33.06 14.13 -0.03
N PRO A 552 34.04 15.02 0.19
CA PRO A 552 35.44 14.67 0.05
C PRO A 552 35.81 13.57 1.06
N GLY A 553 36.45 12.51 0.59
CA GLY A 553 36.69 11.35 1.44
C GLY A 553 37.14 10.13 0.68
N MET A 554 37.08 8.98 1.35
CA MET A 554 37.34 7.68 0.73
C MET A 554 36.05 7.16 0.08
N TRP A 555 36.15 6.79 -1.19
CA TRP A 555 35.09 6.22 -2.01
C TRP A 555 35.52 4.83 -2.48
N MET A 556 34.59 3.89 -2.60
CA MET A 556 34.87 2.54 -3.09
C MET A 556 33.90 2.18 -4.22
N PRO A 557 34.18 2.59 -5.48
CA PRO A 557 33.52 2.00 -6.63
C PRO A 557 33.81 0.50 -6.71
N TYR A 558 32.83 -0.29 -7.11
CA TYR A 558 32.92 -1.75 -7.11
C TYR A 558 32.20 -2.41 -8.28
N ALA A 559 32.50 -3.70 -8.47
CA ALA A 559 31.69 -4.65 -9.22
C ALA A 559 31.21 -5.77 -8.27
N THR A 560 29.99 -6.27 -8.43
CA THR A 560 29.42 -7.38 -7.61
C THR A 560 30.02 -8.74 -7.99
N SER A 561 30.64 -8.84 -9.17
CA SER A 561 31.32 -10.03 -9.69
C SER A 561 32.61 -9.66 -10.43
N ASP A 562 33.56 -10.59 -10.51
CA ASP A 562 34.69 -10.52 -11.45
C ASP A 562 34.52 -11.46 -12.66
N ASP A 563 33.40 -12.21 -12.72
CA ASP A 563 33.11 -13.14 -13.80
C ASP A 563 32.82 -12.40 -15.11
N GLY A 564 33.69 -12.60 -16.10
CA GLY A 564 33.62 -11.95 -17.41
C GLY A 564 33.93 -10.45 -17.41
N LEU A 565 34.41 -9.89 -16.29
CA LEU A 565 34.87 -8.51 -16.20
C LEU A 565 36.26 -8.39 -16.86
N ASP A 566 36.39 -7.55 -17.88
CA ASP A 566 37.65 -7.20 -18.52
C ASP A 566 38.36 -6.05 -17.78
N GLU A 567 37.61 -5.00 -17.44
CA GLU A 567 38.09 -3.89 -16.62
C GLU A 567 36.95 -3.13 -15.93
N LEU A 568 37.25 -2.56 -14.76
CA LEU A 568 36.41 -1.55 -14.12
C LEU A 568 36.95 -0.16 -14.49
N GLN A 569 36.16 0.64 -15.21
CA GLN A 569 36.51 2.04 -15.49
C GLN A 569 35.86 2.94 -14.44
N ILE A 570 36.68 3.83 -13.85
CA ILE A 570 36.25 4.83 -12.89
C ILE A 570 36.53 6.20 -13.49
N ILE A 571 35.49 6.89 -13.88
CA ILE A 571 35.48 8.17 -14.55
C ILE A 571 35.11 9.25 -13.52
N LYS A 572 35.82 10.37 -13.52
CA LYS A 572 35.59 11.47 -12.57
C LYS A 572 35.49 12.79 -13.29
N TYR A 573 34.57 13.62 -12.84
CA TYR A 573 34.27 14.93 -13.42
C TYR A 573 34.64 16.02 -12.42
N GLU A 574 35.34 17.06 -12.87
CA GLU A 574 35.56 18.25 -12.04
C GLU A 574 34.27 19.07 -11.95
N GLY A 575 34.04 19.71 -10.81
CA GLY A 575 32.84 20.49 -10.57
C GLY A 575 33.06 21.56 -9.51
N ASP A 576 32.20 22.57 -9.52
CA ASP A 576 32.24 23.67 -8.57
C ASP A 576 31.34 23.39 -7.36
N ARG A 577 31.71 23.93 -6.20
CA ARG A 577 30.97 23.72 -4.93
C ARG A 577 30.65 25.04 -4.26
N TYR A 578 29.39 25.22 -3.90
CA TYR A 578 28.88 26.41 -3.21
C TYR A 578 28.34 26.00 -1.85
N LYS A 579 28.69 26.76 -0.80
CA LYS A 579 28.23 26.49 0.57
C LYS A 579 27.08 27.43 0.91
N ILE A 580 25.93 26.85 1.22
CA ILE A 580 24.69 27.57 1.47
C ILE A 580 24.37 27.44 2.97
N PRO A 581 24.48 28.51 3.77
CA PRO A 581 24.17 28.47 5.19
C PRO A 581 22.66 28.55 5.40
N VAL A 582 22.07 27.55 6.06
CA VAL A 582 20.67 27.56 6.49
C VAL A 582 20.62 27.68 8.01
N ASP A 583 19.97 28.74 8.49
CA ASP A 583 19.88 29.08 9.90
C ASP A 583 18.51 28.75 10.53
N SER A 584 17.55 28.26 9.74
CA SER A 584 16.23 27.84 10.21
C SER A 584 15.63 26.75 9.35
N THR A 585 14.95 25.78 9.97
CA THR A 585 14.18 24.73 9.29
C THR A 585 12.92 25.25 8.59
N ARG A 586 12.44 26.45 8.92
CA ARG A 586 11.30 27.10 8.24
C ARG A 586 11.78 27.88 7.01
N SER A 587 12.52 27.20 6.15
CA SER A 587 13.07 27.78 4.92
C SER A 587 13.10 26.78 3.78
N SER A 588 13.14 27.30 2.55
CA SER A 588 13.48 26.53 1.35
C SER A 588 14.80 27.02 0.77
N ILE A 589 15.54 26.11 0.12
CA ILE A 589 16.69 26.44 -0.73
C ILE A 589 16.26 26.28 -2.18
N GLU A 590 16.59 27.24 -3.01
CA GLU A 590 16.43 27.18 -4.47
C GLU A 590 17.76 27.54 -5.13
N ILE A 591 18.24 26.69 -6.03
CA ILE A 591 19.45 26.94 -6.82
C ILE A 591 19.09 26.88 -8.28
N THR A 592 19.50 27.91 -9.02
CA THR A 592 19.37 27.99 -10.47
C THR A 592 20.74 28.21 -11.07
N ILE A 593 21.05 27.49 -12.16
CA ILE A 593 22.18 27.79 -13.02
C ILE A 593 21.69 28.15 -14.42
N GLU A 594 22.38 29.09 -15.06
CA GLU A 594 22.09 29.53 -16.42
C GLU A 594 23.36 29.50 -17.29
N THR A 595 23.20 29.20 -18.58
CA THR A 595 24.27 29.19 -19.58
C THR A 595 23.83 29.89 -20.85
N ASP A 596 24.79 30.48 -21.59
CA ASP A 596 24.51 31.21 -22.84
C ASP A 596 24.00 30.30 -23.97
N GLU A 597 24.39 29.02 -23.95
CA GLU A 597 24.05 28.00 -24.94
C GLU A 597 23.66 26.71 -24.21
N PRO A 598 22.76 25.87 -24.75
CA PRO A 598 22.36 24.62 -24.12
C PRO A 598 23.56 23.75 -23.69
N SER A 599 23.54 23.30 -22.43
CA SER A 599 24.63 22.51 -21.83
C SER A 599 24.10 21.32 -21.04
N ASN A 600 25.00 20.43 -20.64
CA ASN A 600 24.73 19.29 -19.77
C ASN A 600 25.00 19.59 -18.28
N LEU A 601 25.15 20.84 -17.87
CA LEU A 601 25.44 21.17 -16.47
C LEU A 601 24.23 20.89 -15.58
N VAL A 602 24.42 20.23 -14.46
CA VAL A 602 23.38 20.05 -13.44
C VAL A 602 23.86 20.51 -12.09
N VAL A 603 22.90 20.74 -11.18
CA VAL A 603 23.17 21.06 -9.78
C VAL A 603 22.68 19.96 -8.87
N TYR A 604 23.58 19.41 -8.05
CA TYR A 604 23.20 18.56 -6.92
C TYR A 604 23.15 19.36 -5.63
N LEU A 605 22.04 19.26 -4.89
CA LEU A 605 21.92 19.78 -3.53
C LEU A 605 22.19 18.67 -2.52
N ILE A 606 23.25 18.86 -1.74
CA ILE A 606 23.71 17.93 -0.71
C ILE A 606 23.46 18.54 0.66
N ASP A 607 22.78 17.80 1.53
CA ASP A 607 22.50 18.25 2.88
C ASP A 607 23.77 18.28 3.78
N PRO A 608 23.70 18.88 4.98
CA PRO A 608 24.84 18.95 5.89
C PRO A 608 25.43 17.59 6.30
N ASN A 609 24.63 16.52 6.22
CA ASN A 609 25.04 15.15 6.56
C ASN A 609 25.64 14.40 5.37
N GLY A 610 25.60 14.97 4.15
CA GLY A 610 26.14 14.37 2.94
C GLY A 610 25.14 13.54 2.14
N ASN A 611 23.83 13.60 2.44
CA ASN A 611 22.80 12.98 1.61
C ASN A 611 22.54 13.83 0.35
N VAL A 612 22.31 13.18 -0.79
CA VAL A 612 21.73 13.85 -1.96
C VAL A 612 20.27 14.14 -1.67
N ARG A 613 19.83 15.36 -1.97
CA ARG A 613 18.42 15.77 -1.82
C ARG A 613 17.82 16.15 -3.16
N ARG A 614 18.57 16.85 -4.01
CA ARG A 614 18.14 17.16 -5.37
C ARG A 614 19.31 17.02 -6.36
N PRO A 615 19.02 16.85 -7.66
CA PRO A 615 17.69 16.62 -8.21
C PRO A 615 17.11 15.27 -7.75
N SER A 616 15.79 15.17 -7.68
CA SER A 616 15.14 13.86 -7.57
C SER A 616 15.33 13.09 -8.87
N VAL A 617 15.47 11.77 -8.78
CA VAL A 617 15.53 10.94 -9.99
C VAL A 617 14.09 10.69 -10.44
N PRO A 618 13.70 11.09 -11.67
CA PRO A 618 12.31 11.00 -12.09
C PRO A 618 11.83 9.55 -12.22
N HIS A 619 10.53 9.34 -12.06
CA HIS A 619 9.92 8.03 -12.28
C HIS A 619 10.04 7.55 -13.73
N TYR A 620 10.14 8.49 -14.67
CA TYR A 620 10.34 8.22 -16.08
C TYR A 620 11.71 8.75 -16.53
N ASN A 621 12.44 7.96 -17.33
CA ASN A 621 13.82 8.25 -17.67
C ASN A 621 14.02 9.46 -18.61
N GLY A 622 12.94 10.00 -19.20
CA GLY A 622 13.00 11.14 -20.12
C GLY A 622 13.11 10.77 -21.61
N GLY A 623 12.98 9.49 -21.96
CA GLY A 623 12.89 9.04 -23.35
C GLY A 623 11.62 9.54 -24.08
N GLU A 624 11.47 9.16 -25.35
CA GLU A 624 10.20 9.38 -26.06
C GLU A 624 9.17 8.35 -25.58
N ILE A 625 8.06 8.80 -24.96
CA ILE A 625 6.95 7.91 -24.59
C ILE A 625 6.28 7.43 -25.88
N LYS A 626 6.34 6.12 -26.14
CA LYS A 626 5.71 5.51 -27.31
C LYS A 626 4.17 5.55 -27.18
N PRO A 627 3.43 5.52 -28.30
CA PRO A 627 1.97 5.46 -28.27
C PRO A 627 1.46 4.23 -27.49
N ILE A 628 0.20 4.29 -27.03
CA ILE A 628 -0.48 3.15 -26.41
C ILE A 628 -0.34 1.88 -27.28
N HIS A 629 -0.06 0.73 -26.64
CA HIS A 629 0.30 -0.57 -27.23
C HIS A 629 1.72 -0.74 -27.79
N TYR A 630 2.58 0.27 -27.66
CA TYR A 630 4.02 0.14 -27.89
C TYR A 630 4.75 0.20 -26.55
N TRP A 631 5.60 -0.79 -26.25
CA TRP A 631 6.46 -0.74 -25.06
C TRP A 631 7.62 0.22 -25.29
N ASN A 632 7.93 0.98 -24.24
CA ASN A 632 9.16 1.73 -24.11
C ASN A 632 10.32 0.77 -23.82
N GLY A 633 11.38 0.80 -24.62
CA GLY A 633 12.56 -0.05 -24.40
C GLY A 633 12.28 -1.54 -24.60
N GLY A 634 11.54 -1.88 -25.65
CA GLY A 634 11.16 -3.26 -25.95
C GLY A 634 12.33 -4.06 -26.55
N HIS A 635 12.61 -5.24 -25.98
CA HIS A 635 13.68 -6.14 -26.47
C HIS A 635 13.55 -6.54 -27.95
N TRP A 636 12.37 -6.43 -28.53
CA TRP A 636 12.07 -6.72 -29.93
C TRP A 636 12.32 -5.53 -30.87
N GLN A 637 12.29 -4.29 -30.38
CA GLN A 637 12.65 -3.10 -31.15
C GLN A 637 14.15 -2.79 -31.06
N HIS A 638 14.85 -3.45 -30.13
CA HIS A 638 16.26 -3.24 -29.84
C HIS A 638 16.58 -1.81 -29.37
N ASP A 639 15.60 -1.13 -28.76
CA ASP A 639 15.68 0.27 -28.29
C ASP A 639 15.86 0.38 -26.76
N GLN A 640 15.97 -0.73 -26.03
CA GLN A 640 16.08 -0.75 -24.57
C GLN A 640 17.24 0.07 -23.99
N ALA A 641 18.32 0.27 -24.76
CA ALA A 641 19.42 1.12 -24.35
C ALA A 641 19.02 2.61 -24.22
N GLU A 642 17.96 3.05 -24.91
CA GLU A 642 17.41 4.41 -24.81
C GLU A 642 16.61 4.64 -23.52
N PHE A 643 16.26 3.57 -22.81
CA PHE A 643 15.31 3.58 -21.69
C PHE A 643 15.92 3.16 -20.34
N ARG A 644 17.23 2.86 -20.30
CA ARG A 644 17.93 2.37 -19.09
C ARG A 644 18.59 3.47 -18.25
N THR A 645 18.83 4.63 -18.84
CA THR A 645 19.53 5.73 -18.20
C THR A 645 18.64 6.94 -18.09
N TRP A 646 18.82 7.71 -17.02
CA TRP A 646 18.21 9.02 -16.93
C TRP A 646 18.76 9.93 -18.04
N THR A 647 17.85 10.47 -18.84
CA THR A 647 18.13 11.41 -19.92
C THR A 647 17.80 12.82 -19.44
N ILE A 648 18.80 13.70 -19.47
CA ILE A 648 18.64 15.13 -19.25
C ILE A 648 19.02 15.82 -20.55
N GLU A 649 18.03 16.44 -21.20
CA GLU A 649 18.28 17.18 -22.43
C GLU A 649 19.16 18.42 -22.17
N PRO A 650 20.01 18.82 -23.13
CA PRO A 650 20.77 20.05 -23.01
C PRO A 650 19.84 21.25 -22.78
N HIS A 651 20.20 22.09 -21.81
CA HIS A 651 19.36 23.18 -21.36
C HIS A 651 20.19 24.42 -21.08
N THR A 652 19.54 25.58 -21.17
CA THR A 652 20.15 26.87 -20.80
C THR A 652 19.91 27.21 -19.34
N GLU A 653 18.93 26.57 -18.68
CA GLU A 653 18.58 26.79 -17.27
C GLU A 653 18.36 25.44 -16.57
N TYR A 654 18.88 25.28 -15.36
CA TYR A 654 18.61 24.13 -14.49
C TYR A 654 18.38 24.57 -13.06
N SER A 655 17.22 24.20 -12.51
CA SER A 655 16.78 24.63 -11.18
C SER A 655 16.43 23.44 -10.28
N VAL A 656 16.81 23.54 -9.01
CA VAL A 656 16.48 22.55 -7.96
C VAL A 656 16.09 23.24 -6.67
N ASN A 657 15.09 22.70 -5.98
CA ASN A 657 14.61 23.24 -4.71
C ASN A 657 14.38 22.15 -3.64
N VAL A 658 14.62 22.52 -2.38
CA VAL A 658 14.29 21.72 -1.19
C VAL A 658 13.50 22.59 -0.23
N HIS A 659 12.40 22.06 0.28
CA HIS A 659 11.57 22.69 1.30
C HIS A 659 11.94 22.19 2.71
N ASN A 660 11.62 23.00 3.73
CA ASN A 660 11.91 22.73 5.14
C ASN A 660 13.37 22.32 5.38
N ALA A 661 14.30 22.99 4.71
CA ALA A 661 15.71 22.59 4.67
C ALA A 661 16.28 22.56 6.09
N MET A 662 16.89 21.42 6.49
CA MET A 662 17.52 21.32 7.81
C MET A 662 18.62 22.39 8.01
N GLU A 663 18.78 22.82 9.27
CA GLU A 663 19.83 23.76 9.64
C GLU A 663 21.22 23.21 9.34
N GLY A 664 22.13 24.09 8.93
CA GLY A 664 23.52 23.75 8.68
C GLY A 664 24.03 24.24 7.32
N LYS A 665 25.17 23.68 6.91
CA LYS A 665 25.87 24.11 5.67
C LYS A 665 25.61 23.13 4.54
N TRP A 666 24.61 23.46 3.74
CA TRP A 666 24.30 22.76 2.50
C TRP A 666 25.39 22.98 1.45
N THR A 667 25.47 22.06 0.49
CA THR A 667 26.42 22.15 -0.62
C THR A 667 25.68 22.00 -1.95
N ALA A 668 25.72 23.04 -2.79
CA ALA A 668 25.37 22.91 -4.21
C ALA A 668 26.63 22.48 -4.99
N ILE A 669 26.53 21.43 -5.78
CA ILE A 669 27.60 20.92 -6.66
C ILE A 669 27.17 21.11 -8.11
N VAL A 670 27.89 21.98 -8.84
CA VAL A 670 27.67 22.19 -10.29
C VAL A 670 28.65 21.30 -11.06
N VAL A 671 28.13 20.43 -11.90
CA VAL A 671 28.94 19.42 -12.61
C VAL A 671 28.29 19.04 -13.95
N PRO A 672 29.04 18.72 -15.02
CA PRO A 672 28.46 18.10 -16.20
C PRO A 672 27.84 16.75 -15.87
N PHE A 673 26.60 16.55 -16.30
CA PHE A 673 25.94 15.26 -16.32
C PHE A 673 26.42 14.43 -17.51
N PHE A 674 26.49 13.11 -17.32
CA PHE A 674 26.88 12.18 -18.36
C PHE A 674 25.73 11.95 -19.35
N ASP A 675 25.98 12.13 -20.65
CA ASP A 675 25.05 11.70 -21.71
C ASP A 675 25.55 10.40 -22.34
N TYR A 676 24.78 9.33 -22.14
CA TYR A 676 25.10 8.00 -22.66
C TYR A 676 24.98 7.90 -24.19
N ARG A 677 24.25 8.81 -24.84
CA ARG A 677 24.01 8.84 -26.30
C ARG A 677 25.15 9.51 -27.04
N GLU A 678 25.66 10.60 -26.48
CA GLU A 678 26.75 11.39 -27.06
C GLU A 678 28.14 10.94 -26.56
N GLY A 679 28.17 10.15 -25.49
CA GLY A 679 29.37 9.72 -24.82
C GLY A 679 29.91 10.77 -23.85
N ASP A 680 31.02 10.44 -23.21
CA ASP A 680 31.57 11.23 -22.12
C ASP A 680 32.36 12.46 -22.63
N VAL A 681 31.74 13.65 -22.56
CA VAL A 681 32.25 14.89 -23.18
C VAL A 681 32.72 15.98 -22.20
N GLY A 682 32.43 15.88 -20.89
CA GLY A 682 32.72 16.92 -19.90
C GLY A 682 31.97 18.24 -20.15
N PHE A 683 32.55 19.37 -19.74
CA PHE A 683 32.03 20.73 -20.01
C PHE A 683 33.16 21.77 -19.99
N ASN A 684 33.11 22.75 -20.90
CA ASN A 684 34.04 23.88 -20.90
C ASN A 684 33.33 25.17 -21.35
N GLY A 685 32.97 26.01 -20.39
CA GLY A 685 32.17 27.20 -20.67
C GLY A 685 31.89 28.05 -19.43
N GLY A 686 31.21 29.18 -19.66
CA GLY A 686 30.69 30.04 -18.61
C GLY A 686 29.29 29.62 -18.16
N TYR A 687 28.96 29.89 -16.90
CA TYR A 687 27.61 29.73 -16.36
C TYR A 687 27.36 30.79 -15.27
N HIS A 688 26.10 31.18 -15.08
CA HIS A 688 25.65 32.02 -13.97
C HIS A 688 25.00 31.13 -12.91
N ILE A 689 25.19 31.43 -11.62
CA ILE A 689 24.51 30.71 -10.52
C ILE A 689 23.84 31.69 -9.58
N THR A 690 22.58 31.38 -9.26
CA THR A 690 21.81 32.03 -8.20
C THR A 690 21.43 31.00 -7.14
N ALA A 691 21.66 31.32 -5.87
CA ALA A 691 21.20 30.54 -4.74
C ALA A 691 20.35 31.41 -3.81
N ASN A 692 19.08 31.04 -3.65
CA ASN A 692 18.12 31.74 -2.82
C ASN A 692 17.72 30.89 -1.61
N ILE A 693 17.56 31.55 -0.47
CA ILE A 693 16.92 31.00 0.72
C ILE A 693 15.59 31.73 0.89
N ARG A 694 14.48 30.98 0.84
CA ARG A 694 13.13 31.51 1.10
C ARG A 694 12.75 31.21 2.54
N ASN A 695 12.72 32.22 3.39
CA ASN A 695 12.28 32.12 4.78
C ASN A 695 10.76 32.27 4.86
N TYR A 696 10.10 31.33 5.53
CA TYR A 696 8.65 31.34 5.63
C TYR A 696 8.17 32.43 6.59
N ASN A 697 7.23 33.23 6.12
CA ASN A 697 6.56 34.22 6.93
C ASN A 697 5.65 33.51 7.96
N THR A 698 5.83 33.82 9.25
CA THR A 698 5.03 33.23 10.33
C THR A 698 3.57 33.67 10.27
N GLY A 699 3.30 34.90 9.81
CA GLY A 699 1.96 35.40 9.54
C GLY A 699 1.28 34.61 8.41
N ARG A 700 1.99 34.36 7.30
CA ARG A 700 1.49 33.52 6.19
C ARG A 700 1.06 32.14 6.69
N THR A 701 1.99 31.43 7.34
CA THR A 701 1.76 30.05 7.79
C THR A 701 0.68 29.96 8.87
N SER A 702 0.65 30.91 9.81
CA SER A 702 -0.36 30.93 10.86
C SER A 702 -1.75 31.34 10.35
N ALA A 703 -1.83 32.25 9.37
CA ALA A 703 -3.09 32.62 8.72
C ALA A 703 -3.67 31.45 7.89
N ALA A 704 -2.83 30.69 7.17
CA ALA A 704 -3.25 29.49 6.45
C ALA A 704 -3.84 28.43 7.41
N LEU A 705 -3.14 28.11 8.51
CA LEU A 705 -3.67 27.19 9.54
C LEU A 705 -4.94 27.72 10.20
N SER A 706 -5.01 29.03 10.46
CA SER A 706 -6.20 29.66 11.05
C SER A 706 -7.41 29.55 10.14
N ALA A 707 -7.24 29.80 8.85
CA ALA A 707 -8.33 29.70 7.88
C ALA A 707 -8.74 28.25 7.61
N ALA A 708 -7.78 27.33 7.45
CA ALA A 708 -8.05 25.92 7.23
C ALA A 708 -8.83 25.29 8.39
N ASN A 709 -8.37 25.48 9.63
CA ASN A 709 -9.07 24.97 10.80
C ASN A 709 -10.33 25.79 11.14
N GLY A 710 -10.35 27.08 10.82
CA GLY A 710 -11.56 27.90 10.88
C GLY A 710 -12.67 27.35 9.99
N ALA A 711 -12.34 26.87 8.79
CA ALA A 711 -13.27 26.20 7.90
C ALA A 711 -13.82 24.88 8.50
N VAL A 712 -12.98 24.10 9.19
CA VAL A 712 -13.41 22.89 9.90
C VAL A 712 -14.39 23.22 11.04
N ILE A 713 -14.04 24.19 11.90
CA ILE A 713 -14.93 24.63 12.99
C ILE A 713 -16.25 25.18 12.44
N ALA A 714 -16.18 25.98 11.37
CA ALA A 714 -17.34 26.54 10.69
C ALA A 714 -18.25 25.43 10.11
N SER A 715 -17.66 24.39 9.53
CA SER A 715 -18.35 23.22 8.97
C SER A 715 -19.09 22.43 10.05
N LEU A 716 -18.42 22.13 11.17
CA LEU A 716 -19.00 21.40 12.30
C LEU A 716 -20.17 22.18 12.92
N ALA A 717 -20.07 23.52 12.98
CA ALA A 717 -21.11 24.38 13.53
C ALA A 717 -22.19 24.82 12.51
N HIS A 718 -22.06 24.42 11.24
CA HIS A 718 -22.84 24.97 10.11
C HIS A 718 -22.95 26.51 10.17
N ALA A 719 -21.81 27.16 10.33
CA ALA A 719 -21.66 28.60 10.45
C ALA A 719 -20.84 29.16 9.26
N PRO A 720 -21.05 30.42 8.85
CA PRO A 720 -20.23 31.04 7.81
C PRO A 720 -18.80 31.29 8.30
N LEU A 721 -17.83 31.12 7.39
CA LEU A 721 -16.45 31.57 7.56
C LEU A 721 -16.27 32.95 6.91
N LEU A 722 -15.68 33.88 7.65
CA LEU A 722 -15.37 35.25 7.22
C LEU A 722 -13.90 35.59 7.49
N TYR A 723 -13.40 36.66 6.88
CA TYR A 723 -11.98 37.03 6.99
C TYR A 723 -11.74 38.43 7.56
N VAL A 724 -10.62 38.58 8.29
CA VAL A 724 -10.00 39.86 8.63
C VAL A 724 -8.66 40.01 7.90
N THR A 725 -8.17 41.25 7.77
CA THR A 725 -6.79 41.48 7.31
C THR A 725 -5.81 41.35 8.48
N GLU A 726 -4.51 41.53 8.23
CA GLU A 726 -3.47 41.59 9.25
C GLU A 726 -3.78 42.59 10.39
N ASP A 727 -4.53 43.65 10.13
CA ASP A 727 -4.67 44.78 11.06
C ASP A 727 -6.08 45.37 11.19
N SER A 728 -7.05 44.87 10.43
CA SER A 728 -8.38 45.47 10.37
C SER A 728 -9.50 44.47 10.16
N VAL A 729 -10.70 44.85 10.58
CA VAL A 729 -11.95 44.17 10.22
C VAL A 729 -12.51 44.87 8.97
N PRO A 730 -12.51 44.22 7.79
CA PRO A 730 -13.05 44.80 6.57
C PRO A 730 -14.55 45.12 6.70
N ALA A 731 -15.01 46.10 5.91
CA ALA A 731 -16.40 46.51 5.91
C ALA A 731 -17.32 45.34 5.53
N GLU A 732 -16.94 44.59 4.50
CA GLU A 732 -17.62 43.38 4.00
C GLU A 732 -17.85 42.36 5.12
N THR A 733 -16.84 42.11 5.96
CA THR A 733 -16.93 41.20 7.10
C THR A 733 -17.85 41.74 8.18
N SER A 734 -17.70 43.02 8.55
CA SER A 734 -18.56 43.64 9.58
C SER A 734 -20.03 43.74 9.17
N ASP A 735 -20.29 43.99 7.88
CA ASP A 735 -21.61 44.07 7.29
C ASP A 735 -22.25 42.68 7.20
N ALA A 736 -21.48 41.65 6.82
CA ALA A 736 -21.95 40.26 6.80
C ALA A 736 -22.33 39.77 8.21
N LEU A 737 -21.47 39.99 9.22
CA LEU A 737 -21.78 39.66 10.62
C LEU A 737 -23.08 40.33 11.09
N SER A 738 -23.25 41.61 10.75
CA SER A 738 -24.45 42.38 11.08
C SER A 738 -25.69 41.87 10.35
N ALA A 739 -25.58 41.53 9.07
CA ALA A 739 -26.68 41.01 8.25
C ALA A 739 -27.16 39.64 8.73
N LEU A 740 -26.25 38.78 9.18
CA LEU A 740 -26.55 37.46 9.70
C LEU A 740 -27.14 37.48 11.12
N GLY A 741 -26.96 38.59 11.85
CA GLY A 741 -27.32 38.68 13.27
C GLY A 741 -26.38 37.90 14.18
N ALA A 742 -25.13 37.66 13.76
CA ALA A 742 -24.17 36.85 14.49
C ALA A 742 -23.84 37.48 15.86
N SER A 743 -23.95 36.69 16.91
CA SER A 743 -23.70 37.11 18.30
C SER A 743 -22.66 36.24 19.01
N ASN A 744 -22.45 35.02 18.53
CA ASN A 744 -21.38 34.11 18.96
C ASN A 744 -20.28 34.09 17.89
N ILE A 745 -19.27 34.96 18.04
CA ILE A 745 -18.17 35.06 17.07
C ILE A 745 -16.98 34.25 17.58
N ILE A 746 -16.50 33.31 16.77
CA ILE A 746 -15.25 32.58 17.01
C ILE A 746 -14.19 33.19 16.11
N PHE A 747 -13.10 33.69 16.68
CA PHE A 747 -11.98 34.24 15.92
C PHE A 747 -10.77 33.32 16.01
N VAL A 748 -10.45 32.63 14.91
CA VAL A 748 -9.27 31.78 14.82
C VAL A 748 -8.09 32.64 14.36
N ASN A 749 -7.16 32.91 15.27
CA ASN A 749 -6.03 33.83 15.09
C ASN A 749 -4.74 33.22 15.64
N ILE A 750 -4.37 32.04 15.10
CA ILE A 750 -3.21 31.27 15.56
C ILE A 750 -1.96 32.17 15.51
N ASN A 751 -1.19 32.13 16.60
CA ASN A 751 0.02 32.92 16.84
C ASN A 751 -0.15 34.45 16.71
N GLY A 752 -1.39 34.96 16.74
CA GLY A 752 -1.66 36.39 16.58
C GLY A 752 -1.32 36.90 15.17
N ALA A 753 -1.62 36.12 14.13
CA ALA A 753 -1.40 36.48 12.74
C ALA A 753 -2.08 37.80 12.33
N SER A 754 -3.15 38.19 13.01
CA SER A 754 -3.81 39.48 12.88
C SER A 754 -3.87 40.23 14.20
N SER A 755 -3.78 41.55 14.12
CA SER A 755 -4.03 42.50 15.22
C SER A 755 -5.46 43.08 15.18
N ALA A 756 -6.29 42.64 14.25
CA ALA A 756 -7.70 43.02 14.18
C ALA A 756 -8.44 42.64 15.47
N SER A 757 -9.38 43.48 15.90
CA SER A 757 -10.16 43.25 17.12
C SER A 757 -11.65 43.22 16.81
N ILE A 758 -12.28 42.11 17.15
CA ILE A 758 -13.71 41.89 16.95
C ILE A 758 -14.39 41.89 18.32
N SER A 759 -15.33 42.81 18.53
CA SER A 759 -15.96 43.00 19.83
C SER A 759 -16.78 41.76 20.23
N GLY A 760 -16.48 41.19 21.39
CA GLY A 760 -17.22 40.05 21.95
C GLY A 760 -16.87 38.69 21.35
N ALA A 761 -15.86 38.60 20.48
CA ALA A 761 -15.42 37.33 19.93
C ALA A 761 -14.67 36.47 20.97
N THR A 762 -14.84 35.15 20.88
CA THR A 762 -13.96 34.18 21.53
C THR A 762 -12.80 33.91 20.59
N GLU A 763 -11.59 34.29 21.01
CA GLU A 763 -10.39 34.21 20.17
C GLU A 763 -9.56 32.97 20.53
N TYR A 764 -9.19 32.19 19.51
CA TYR A 764 -8.23 31.09 19.61
C TYR A 764 -6.89 31.54 19.04
N THR A 765 -5.87 31.56 19.89
CA THR A 765 -4.54 32.10 19.56
C THR A 765 -3.47 31.03 19.42
N THR A 766 -3.78 29.78 19.76
CA THR A 766 -2.87 28.64 19.66
C THR A 766 -3.50 27.50 18.88
N MET A 767 -2.66 26.65 18.27
CA MET A 767 -3.15 25.46 17.58
C MET A 767 -3.85 24.49 18.55
N GLN A 768 -3.39 24.38 19.80
CA GLN A 768 -4.05 23.53 20.82
C GLN A 768 -5.49 23.99 21.10
N GLU A 769 -5.76 25.29 21.26
CA GLU A 769 -7.12 25.79 21.48
C GLU A 769 -8.06 25.45 20.32
N VAL A 770 -7.53 25.49 19.09
CA VAL A 770 -8.25 25.11 17.88
C VAL A 770 -8.53 23.61 17.84
N ILE A 771 -7.53 22.78 18.17
CA ILE A 771 -7.66 21.32 18.27
C ILE A 771 -8.69 20.96 19.32
N ASP A 772 -8.62 21.56 20.51
CA ASP A 772 -9.56 21.33 21.60
C ASP A 772 -10.99 21.68 21.17
N ALA A 773 -11.17 22.78 20.43
CA ALA A 773 -12.47 23.17 19.89
C ALA A 773 -13.03 22.18 18.87
N ILE A 774 -12.21 21.72 17.91
CA ILE A 774 -12.61 20.72 16.91
C ILE A 774 -12.95 19.40 17.60
N LYS A 775 -12.07 18.93 18.47
CA LYS A 775 -12.17 17.63 19.12
C LYS A 775 -13.22 17.58 20.24
N ALA A 776 -13.75 18.72 20.68
CA ALA A 776 -14.90 18.77 21.59
C ALA A 776 -16.24 18.50 20.88
N ASP A 777 -16.29 18.58 19.55
CA ASP A 777 -17.47 18.24 18.77
C ASP A 777 -17.69 16.73 18.74
N SER A 778 -18.94 16.28 18.93
CA SER A 778 -19.28 14.85 18.94
C SER A 778 -19.10 14.15 17.60
N ASN A 779 -18.99 14.91 16.50
CA ASN A 779 -18.78 14.38 15.16
C ASN A 779 -17.30 14.35 14.75
N SER A 780 -16.38 14.79 15.63
CA SER A 780 -14.95 14.67 15.38
C SER A 780 -14.51 13.21 15.49
N GLU A 781 -13.91 12.69 14.43
CA GLU A 781 -13.35 11.33 14.39
C GLU A 781 -11.93 11.27 14.98
N ASN A 782 -11.39 10.06 15.18
CA ASN A 782 -9.96 9.85 15.48
C ASN A 782 -9.11 9.95 14.20
N PHE A 783 -9.29 11.06 13.51
CA PHE A 783 -8.67 11.38 12.23
C PHE A 783 -7.77 12.60 12.39
N ILE A 784 -6.65 12.60 11.69
CA ILE A 784 -5.67 13.68 11.65
C ILE A 784 -5.36 13.99 10.19
N THR A 785 -5.57 15.25 9.79
CA THR A 785 -5.16 15.74 8.47
C THR A 785 -3.86 16.51 8.59
N VAL A 786 -2.87 16.18 7.76
CA VAL A 786 -1.55 16.83 7.74
C VAL A 786 -1.26 17.33 6.32
N THR A 787 -0.85 18.58 6.20
CA THR A 787 -0.41 19.21 4.95
C THR A 787 0.95 19.84 5.13
N SER A 788 1.56 20.29 4.04
CA SER A 788 2.73 21.15 4.07
C SER A 788 2.36 22.58 3.67
N LEU A 789 2.91 23.58 4.37
CA LEU A 789 2.83 24.99 3.97
C LEU A 789 4.12 25.47 3.28
N ALA A 790 5.03 24.53 3.03
CA ALA A 790 6.40 24.81 2.66
C ALA A 790 6.54 25.19 1.19
N SER A 791 5.78 24.59 0.28
CA SER A 791 5.75 24.95 -1.15
C SER A 791 5.17 26.35 -1.37
N GLY A 792 4.11 26.69 -0.64
CA GLY A 792 3.31 27.89 -0.86
C GLY A 792 2.13 27.67 -1.81
N ASP A 793 1.96 26.47 -2.35
CA ASP A 793 1.02 26.21 -3.45
C ASP A 793 -0.45 26.10 -3.02
N GLY A 794 -0.77 26.05 -1.73
CA GLY A 794 -2.17 26.09 -1.28
C GLY A 794 -2.85 24.76 -0.91
N TYR A 795 -2.10 23.66 -0.74
CA TYR A 795 -2.67 22.36 -0.35
C TYR A 795 -3.47 22.35 0.98
N PHE A 796 -3.34 23.39 1.82
CA PHE A 796 -4.16 23.56 3.02
C PHE A 796 -5.66 23.72 2.73
N ALA A 797 -6.04 24.22 1.55
CA ALA A 797 -7.45 24.34 1.16
C ALA A 797 -8.14 22.98 0.88
N PRO A 798 -7.61 22.12 -0.02
CA PRO A 798 -8.15 20.77 -0.19
C PRO A 798 -7.99 19.92 1.08
N ALA A 799 -6.91 20.10 1.86
CA ALA A 799 -6.76 19.44 3.17
C ALA A 799 -7.90 19.79 4.13
N ALA A 800 -8.30 21.07 4.20
CA ALA A 800 -9.43 21.49 5.03
C ALA A 800 -10.77 20.89 4.59
N MET A 801 -10.96 20.59 3.30
CA MET A 801 -12.17 19.92 2.81
C MET A 801 -12.28 18.48 3.36
N ALA A 802 -11.18 17.72 3.31
CA ALA A 802 -11.12 16.39 3.92
C ALA A 802 -11.27 16.48 5.45
N ALA A 803 -10.59 17.45 6.07
CA ALA A 803 -10.63 17.64 7.51
C ALA A 803 -12.02 18.02 8.03
N ALA A 804 -12.77 18.84 7.29
CA ALA A 804 -14.16 19.17 7.59
C ALA A 804 -15.08 17.94 7.50
N TYR A 805 -14.78 17.00 6.58
CA TYR A 805 -15.53 15.75 6.46
C TYR A 805 -15.30 14.84 7.67
N HIS A 806 -14.10 14.79 8.24
CA HIS A 806 -13.81 13.94 9.40
C HIS A 806 -13.93 14.66 10.75
N GLY A 807 -14.18 15.98 10.76
CA GLY A 807 -14.07 16.80 11.97
C GLY A 807 -12.67 16.73 12.57
N SER A 808 -11.62 16.75 11.74
CA SER A 808 -10.23 16.64 12.18
C SER A 808 -9.49 17.98 12.11
N PRO A 809 -8.44 18.21 12.92
CA PRO A 809 -7.56 19.34 12.71
C PRO A 809 -6.73 19.19 11.43
N VAL A 810 -6.29 20.32 10.87
CA VAL A 810 -5.28 20.43 9.81
C VAL A 810 -3.98 20.90 10.42
N LEU A 811 -2.93 20.09 10.34
CA LEU A 811 -1.59 20.36 10.89
C LEU A 811 -0.56 20.63 9.79
N ASP A 812 0.49 21.39 10.11
CA ASP A 812 1.66 21.62 9.23
C ASP A 812 2.77 20.62 9.56
N ILE A 813 3.14 19.78 8.60
CA ILE A 813 4.27 18.84 8.75
C ILE A 813 5.60 19.57 9.03
N GLY A 814 5.69 20.87 8.70
CA GLY A 814 6.85 21.71 9.03
C GLY A 814 7.14 21.83 10.54
N GLU A 815 6.19 21.48 11.41
CA GLU A 815 6.41 21.37 12.85
C GLU A 815 7.22 20.12 13.23
N ALA A 816 7.18 19.06 12.41
CA ALA A 816 7.97 17.84 12.52
C ALA A 816 9.18 17.87 11.57
N ALA A 817 9.98 18.95 11.63
CA ALA A 817 11.03 19.25 10.65
C ALA A 817 12.07 18.13 10.46
N GLU A 818 12.43 17.39 11.53
CA GLU A 818 13.36 16.26 11.41
C GLU A 818 12.75 15.09 10.63
N ALA A 819 11.51 14.70 10.95
CA ALA A 819 10.77 13.66 10.21
C ALA A 819 10.62 14.05 8.74
N TYR A 820 10.24 15.30 8.44
CA TYR A 820 10.16 15.81 7.07
C TYR A 820 11.49 15.67 6.32
N ASN A 821 12.61 16.06 6.96
CA ASN A 821 13.92 16.00 6.32
C ASN A 821 14.40 14.58 6.07
N ILE A 822 14.20 13.67 7.04
CA ILE A 822 14.57 12.27 6.89
C ILE A 822 13.70 11.59 5.84
N LEU A 823 12.41 11.92 5.77
CA LEU A 823 11.49 11.39 4.76
C LEU A 823 11.93 11.75 3.32
N ASP A 824 12.33 13.00 3.09
CA ASP A 824 12.83 13.44 1.78
C ASP A 824 14.23 12.87 1.47
N ALA A 825 15.12 12.76 2.46
CA ALA A 825 16.41 12.09 2.28
C ALA A 825 16.26 10.58 1.98
N LEU A 826 15.32 9.92 2.65
CA LEU A 826 14.95 8.53 2.44
C LEU A 826 14.51 8.29 1.01
N THR A 827 13.60 9.13 0.51
CA THR A 827 13.04 8.96 -0.82
C THR A 827 14.10 9.24 -1.89
N ALA A 828 14.87 10.32 -1.75
CA ALA A 828 15.98 10.61 -2.65
C ALA A 828 17.01 9.47 -2.65
N TRP A 829 17.38 8.91 -1.50
CA TRP A 829 18.29 7.76 -1.47
C TRP A 829 17.72 6.57 -2.25
N ARG A 830 16.44 6.23 -2.07
CA ARG A 830 15.79 5.11 -2.78
C ARG A 830 15.74 5.36 -4.29
N GLU A 831 15.47 6.59 -4.69
CA GLU A 831 15.53 7.03 -6.09
C GLU A 831 16.91 6.79 -6.68
N TYR A 832 18.00 7.23 -6.03
CA TYR A 832 19.38 7.02 -6.51
C TYR A 832 19.90 5.59 -6.35
N ALA A 833 19.38 4.81 -5.40
CA ALA A 833 19.75 3.41 -5.25
C ALA A 833 18.97 2.47 -6.19
N GLY A 834 18.01 3.00 -6.94
CA GLY A 834 17.22 2.26 -7.92
C GLY A 834 17.85 2.16 -9.30
N ASP A 835 17.08 1.61 -10.25
CA ASP A 835 17.45 1.51 -11.66
C ASP A 835 16.23 1.66 -12.61
N TYR A 836 16.42 1.99 -13.90
CA TYR A 836 15.34 2.11 -14.89
C TYR A 836 15.10 0.81 -15.66
N TYR A 837 13.85 0.34 -15.60
CA TYR A 837 13.35 -0.76 -16.39
C TYR A 837 12.25 -0.29 -17.35
N HIS A 838 12.44 -0.49 -18.66
CA HIS A 838 11.51 0.00 -19.71
C HIS A 838 11.18 1.51 -19.57
N GLY A 839 12.15 2.30 -19.10
CA GLY A 839 11.99 3.74 -18.88
C GLY A 839 11.35 4.10 -17.54
N CYS A 840 10.90 3.12 -16.76
CA CYS A 840 10.29 3.30 -15.45
C CYS A 840 11.31 3.05 -14.33
N ARG A 841 11.40 3.95 -13.36
CA ARG A 841 12.32 3.83 -12.23
C ARG A 841 11.82 2.78 -11.23
N SER A 842 12.55 1.67 -11.10
CA SER A 842 12.52 0.85 -9.90
C SER A 842 13.30 1.56 -8.80
N VAL A 843 12.76 1.63 -7.59
CA VAL A 843 13.40 2.32 -6.46
C VAL A 843 14.14 1.33 -5.58
N GLY A 844 15.29 1.74 -5.05
CA GLY A 844 16.09 0.94 -4.14
C GLY A 844 15.39 0.61 -2.82
N HIS A 845 15.78 -0.51 -2.22
CA HIS A 845 15.40 -0.87 -0.86
C HIS A 845 16.46 -0.38 0.13
N LEU A 846 16.03 0.29 1.20
CA LEU A 846 16.96 0.70 2.26
C LEU A 846 17.63 -0.54 2.89
N PRO A 847 18.95 -0.47 3.16
CA PRO A 847 19.66 -1.50 3.91
C PRO A 847 18.95 -1.84 5.21
N LEU A 848 18.67 -3.13 5.39
CA LEU A 848 18.01 -3.71 6.55
C LEU A 848 18.92 -4.77 7.16
N MET A 849 19.09 -4.73 8.48
CA MET A 849 19.84 -5.77 9.20
C MET A 849 18.88 -6.81 9.78
N GLY A 850 19.32 -8.07 9.86
CA GLY A 850 18.52 -9.14 10.48
C GLY A 850 18.39 -9.04 12.01
N HIS A 851 19.03 -8.04 12.61
CA HIS A 851 18.97 -7.69 14.04
C HIS A 851 19.35 -6.22 14.20
N PRO A 852 18.86 -5.53 15.25
CA PRO A 852 19.21 -4.13 15.50
C PRO A 852 20.72 -3.92 15.61
N PHE A 853 21.20 -2.78 15.11
CA PHE A 853 22.62 -2.43 15.16
C PHE A 853 23.12 -2.28 16.62
N ASP A 854 24.07 -3.11 17.04
CA ASP A 854 24.83 -2.93 18.29
C ASP A 854 26.28 -2.52 18.00
N PHE A 855 26.69 -1.37 18.54
CA PHE A 855 28.01 -0.81 18.28
C PHE A 855 29.16 -1.69 18.84
N LYS A 856 28.96 -2.39 19.95
CA LYS A 856 30.01 -3.22 20.57
C LYS A 856 30.20 -4.51 19.79
N ASP A 857 29.11 -5.13 19.35
CA ASP A 857 29.16 -6.34 18.53
C ASP A 857 29.72 -6.02 17.16
N PHE A 858 29.28 -4.93 16.53
CA PHE A 858 29.92 -4.38 15.34
C PHE A 858 31.45 -4.20 15.51
N LEU A 859 31.92 -3.59 16.61
CA LEU A 859 33.35 -3.37 16.80
C LEU A 859 34.11 -4.70 16.98
N LYS A 860 33.53 -5.68 17.65
CA LYS A 860 34.13 -7.03 17.80
C LYS A 860 34.22 -7.72 16.44
N ASP A 861 33.15 -7.68 15.67
CA ASP A 861 33.03 -8.30 14.36
C ASP A 861 34.02 -7.65 13.39
N ALA A 862 34.07 -6.32 13.36
CA ALA A 862 34.99 -5.56 12.51
C ALA A 862 36.46 -5.82 12.86
N LEU A 863 36.80 -5.99 14.15
CA LEU A 863 38.14 -6.38 14.60
C LEU A 863 38.48 -7.83 14.23
N SER A 864 37.47 -8.68 14.02
CA SER A 864 37.62 -10.06 13.55
C SER A 864 37.65 -10.19 12.03
N GLY A 865 37.34 -9.10 11.32
CA GLY A 865 37.27 -9.04 9.86
C GLY A 865 35.94 -9.45 9.27
N ASP A 866 34.90 -9.36 10.10
CA ASP A 866 33.51 -9.50 9.72
C ASP A 866 32.88 -8.10 9.70
N LEU A 867 32.46 -7.65 8.53
CA LEU A 867 31.95 -6.30 8.34
C LEU A 867 30.48 -6.40 7.94
N PRO A 868 29.59 -5.60 8.54
CA PRO A 868 28.21 -5.55 8.10
C PRO A 868 28.13 -4.99 6.68
N GLU A 869 27.07 -5.31 5.97
CA GLU A 869 26.78 -4.69 4.68
C GLU A 869 26.66 -3.16 4.81
N PRO A 870 27.01 -2.39 3.76
CA PRO A 870 26.87 -0.93 3.76
C PRO A 870 25.45 -0.46 4.14
N GLY A 871 25.35 0.55 5.01
CA GLY A 871 24.10 1.22 5.40
C GLY A 871 23.81 1.22 6.90
N PHE A 872 24.16 0.16 7.64
CA PHE A 872 23.86 0.04 9.09
C PHE A 872 22.38 0.23 9.43
N ASP A 873 21.53 -0.70 8.96
CA ASP A 873 20.07 -0.70 9.22
C ASP A 873 19.41 0.67 8.97
N LEU A 874 19.72 1.28 7.81
CA LEU A 874 19.12 2.55 7.39
C LEU A 874 17.60 2.49 7.44
N LYS A 875 17.03 1.33 7.11
CA LYS A 875 15.58 1.11 7.14
C LYS A 875 15.02 1.41 8.53
N LEU A 876 15.48 0.72 9.57
CA LEU A 876 14.98 0.93 10.93
C LEU A 876 15.20 2.37 11.40
N ARG A 877 16.39 2.92 11.17
CA ARG A 877 16.74 4.28 11.62
C ARG A 877 15.87 5.35 10.97
N TRP A 878 15.73 5.34 9.65
CA TRP A 878 15.03 6.41 8.95
C TRP A 878 13.51 6.29 9.08
N PHE A 879 12.94 5.09 8.95
CA PHE A 879 11.51 4.91 9.21
C PHE A 879 11.18 5.17 10.68
N GLY A 880 12.04 4.76 11.62
CA GLY A 880 11.91 5.06 13.04
C GLY A 880 11.92 6.56 13.32
N THR A 881 12.88 7.33 12.80
CA THR A 881 12.91 8.79 12.98
C THR A 881 11.70 9.49 12.37
N VAL A 882 11.21 9.04 11.21
CA VAL A 882 9.98 9.58 10.62
C VAL A 882 8.79 9.31 11.53
N ASN A 883 8.62 8.05 11.97
CA ASN A 883 7.52 7.66 12.85
C ASN A 883 7.56 8.43 14.18
N GLU A 884 8.69 8.43 14.88
CA GLU A 884 8.87 9.12 16.16
C GLU A 884 8.60 10.63 16.05
N GLY A 885 9.07 11.26 14.98
CA GLY A 885 8.88 12.70 14.79
C GLY A 885 7.43 13.08 14.46
N ILE A 886 6.73 12.29 13.63
CA ILE A 886 5.30 12.52 13.37
C ILE A 886 4.48 12.16 14.60
N HIS A 887 4.66 10.99 15.20
CA HIS A 887 3.95 10.58 16.41
C HIS A 887 4.17 11.59 17.55
N GLY A 888 5.39 12.09 17.74
CA GLY A 888 5.69 13.12 18.74
C GLY A 888 4.96 14.44 18.52
N LEU A 889 4.72 14.84 17.26
CA LEU A 889 3.89 16.01 16.94
C LEU A 889 2.43 15.78 17.38
N ILE A 890 1.91 14.58 17.14
CA ILE A 890 0.51 14.20 17.37
C ILE A 890 0.22 14.04 18.86
N ASP A 891 1.06 13.28 19.56
CA ASP A 891 1.01 13.14 21.02
C ASP A 891 1.18 14.51 21.70
N GLY A 892 2.06 15.36 21.17
CA GLY A 892 2.26 16.73 21.65
C GLY A 892 1.00 17.60 21.65
N TYR A 893 0.03 17.28 20.78
CA TYR A 893 -1.28 17.93 20.71
C TYR A 893 -2.42 17.17 21.42
N GLY A 894 -2.12 16.05 22.08
CA GLY A 894 -3.12 15.17 22.69
C GLY A 894 -4.04 14.50 21.67
N LEU A 895 -3.51 14.26 20.47
CA LEU A 895 -4.20 13.57 19.38
C LEU A 895 -3.92 12.06 19.39
N ASP A 896 -2.95 11.58 20.19
CA ASP A 896 -2.78 10.15 20.51
C ASP A 896 -3.95 9.67 21.41
N ARG A 897 -4.98 9.10 20.80
CA ARG A 897 -6.28 8.81 21.46
C ARG A 897 -6.60 7.33 21.47
N THR A 898 -7.54 6.94 22.33
CA THR A 898 -8.01 5.56 22.38
C THR A 898 -8.65 5.14 21.05
N GLY A 899 -8.20 4.00 20.51
CA GLY A 899 -8.66 3.45 19.25
C GLY A 899 -7.61 3.60 18.15
N GLN A 900 -7.91 3.10 16.95
CA GLN A 900 -7.02 3.30 15.81
C GLN A 900 -7.11 4.74 15.30
N GLU A 901 -5.97 5.28 14.86
CA GLU A 901 -5.85 6.61 14.27
C GLU A 901 -5.79 6.55 12.76
N ALA A 902 -6.45 7.49 12.09
CA ALA A 902 -6.34 7.64 10.64
C ALA A 902 -5.61 8.94 10.31
N TYR A 903 -4.50 8.81 9.58
CA TYR A 903 -3.70 9.89 9.05
C TYR A 903 -4.04 10.12 7.58
N LEU A 904 -4.27 11.38 7.21
CA LEU A 904 -4.33 11.80 5.81
C LEU A 904 -3.30 12.88 5.54
N PHE A 905 -2.31 12.54 4.72
CA PHE A 905 -1.37 13.51 4.18
C PHE A 905 -1.95 14.12 2.89
N VAL A 906 -1.80 15.43 2.71
CA VAL A 906 -2.26 16.14 1.49
C VAL A 906 -1.15 17.05 1.01
N ALA A 907 -0.42 16.59 -0.02
CA ALA A 907 0.72 17.29 -0.61
C ALA A 907 1.23 16.52 -1.86
N PRO A 908 2.04 17.14 -2.73
CA PRO A 908 2.61 16.45 -3.87
C PRO A 908 3.73 15.49 -3.42
N ARG A 909 3.66 14.22 -3.81
CA ARG A 909 4.64 13.20 -3.37
C ARG A 909 6.05 13.40 -3.91
N ASP A 910 6.19 14.11 -5.03
CA ASP A 910 7.46 14.22 -5.75
C ASP A 910 8.25 15.48 -5.38
N THR A 911 7.60 16.49 -4.79
CA THR A 911 8.23 17.78 -4.48
C THR A 911 8.12 18.21 -3.02
N ASP A 912 7.22 17.61 -2.23
CA ASP A 912 6.95 18.01 -0.84
C ASP A 912 6.90 16.76 0.09
N ILE A 913 5.75 16.42 0.69
CA ILE A 913 5.62 15.26 1.59
C ILE A 913 5.77 13.97 0.79
N ARG A 914 6.83 13.20 1.06
CA ARG A 914 7.09 11.97 0.28
C ARG A 914 6.22 10.80 0.72
N ASP A 915 5.83 9.97 -0.24
CA ASP A 915 4.94 8.81 -0.06
C ASP A 915 5.38 7.77 1.00
N PRO A 916 6.68 7.55 1.27
CA PRO A 916 7.11 6.61 2.33
C PRO A 916 6.55 6.91 3.72
N ILE A 917 5.99 8.11 3.94
CA ILE A 917 5.30 8.47 5.17
C ILE A 917 4.12 7.54 5.48
N CYS A 918 3.39 7.07 4.46
CA CYS A 918 2.29 6.12 4.65
C CYS A 918 2.77 4.82 5.27
N TYR A 919 3.92 4.32 4.82
CA TYR A 919 4.53 3.12 5.39
C TYR A 919 5.08 3.38 6.80
N ALA A 920 5.61 4.58 7.08
CA ALA A 920 6.12 4.94 8.40
C ALA A 920 5.00 5.06 9.45
N MET A 921 3.79 5.45 9.03
CA MET A 921 2.68 5.77 9.93
C MET A 921 1.55 4.73 9.93
N THR A 922 1.65 3.66 9.12
CA THR A 922 0.71 2.53 9.17
C THR A 922 1.21 1.46 10.12
N GLY A 923 0.36 0.97 11.02
CA GLY A 923 0.66 -0.08 11.98
C GLY A 923 -0.59 -0.60 12.69
N ASN A 924 -0.43 -1.42 13.73
CA ASN A 924 -1.58 -2.03 14.43
C ASN A 924 -2.58 -1.01 15.00
N ASN A 925 -2.08 0.18 15.40
CA ASN A 925 -2.89 1.24 16.01
C ASN A 925 -3.17 2.41 15.05
N SER A 926 -2.77 2.33 13.77
CA SER A 926 -2.90 3.46 12.86
C SER A 926 -2.96 3.09 11.38
N TYR A 927 -3.72 3.88 10.61
CA TYR A 927 -3.77 3.85 9.15
C TYR A 927 -3.24 5.16 8.60
N ALA A 928 -2.48 5.12 7.51
CA ALA A 928 -2.03 6.33 6.84
C ALA A 928 -2.32 6.31 5.34
N GLY A 929 -3.03 7.33 4.88
CA GLY A 929 -3.29 7.63 3.47
C GLY A 929 -2.64 8.93 3.03
N HIS A 930 -2.52 9.11 1.72
CA HIS A 930 -1.93 10.29 1.10
C HIS A 930 -2.75 10.68 -0.13
N ILE A 931 -2.96 11.98 -0.35
CA ILE A 931 -3.43 12.57 -1.60
C ILE A 931 -2.19 13.14 -2.32
N PRO A 932 -1.53 12.37 -3.20
CA PRO A 932 -0.14 12.61 -3.59
C PRO A 932 0.02 13.43 -4.88
N VAL A 933 -0.99 14.20 -5.27
CA VAL A 933 -1.11 14.76 -6.63
C VAL A 933 -0.50 16.16 -6.77
N GLU A 934 -0.18 16.55 -8.00
CA GLU A 934 0.75 17.65 -8.30
C GLU A 934 0.13 19.07 -8.27
N THR A 935 -1.15 19.23 -7.93
CA THR A 935 -1.81 20.54 -7.76
C THR A 935 -2.88 20.51 -6.64
N PRO A 936 -3.21 21.67 -6.03
CA PRO A 936 -4.36 21.80 -5.14
C PRO A 936 -5.68 21.47 -5.83
N ALA A 937 -5.83 21.86 -7.09
CA ALA A 937 -7.00 21.56 -7.91
C ALA A 937 -7.22 20.05 -8.05
N PHE A 938 -6.18 19.30 -8.43
CA PHE A 938 -6.28 17.85 -8.55
C PHE A 938 -6.51 17.19 -7.17
N SER A 939 -5.90 17.73 -6.10
CA SER A 939 -6.15 17.25 -4.73
C SER A 939 -7.61 17.41 -4.33
N SER A 940 -8.20 18.56 -4.69
CA SER A 940 -9.62 18.83 -4.47
C SER A 940 -10.51 17.84 -5.22
N ASP A 941 -10.24 17.58 -6.50
CA ASP A 941 -11.01 16.60 -7.28
C ASP A 941 -10.98 15.22 -6.64
N VAL A 942 -9.81 14.73 -6.24
CA VAL A 942 -9.67 13.42 -5.59
C VAL A 942 -10.43 13.40 -4.26
N ILE A 943 -10.23 14.40 -3.40
CA ILE A 943 -10.88 14.46 -2.08
C ILE A 943 -12.40 14.57 -2.21
N VAL A 944 -12.90 15.49 -3.04
CA VAL A 944 -14.32 15.72 -3.26
C VAL A 944 -14.98 14.48 -3.87
N ARG A 945 -14.30 13.81 -4.81
CA ARG A 945 -14.79 12.54 -5.38
C ARG A 945 -14.92 11.45 -4.32
N ASN A 946 -13.95 11.33 -3.41
CA ASN A 946 -14.01 10.36 -2.31
C ASN A 946 -15.15 10.69 -1.33
N ILE A 947 -15.31 11.95 -0.94
CA ILE A 947 -16.39 12.41 -0.05
C ILE A 947 -17.77 12.16 -0.69
N LEU A 948 -17.91 12.45 -1.98
CA LEU A 948 -19.17 12.27 -2.71
C LEU A 948 -19.40 10.85 -3.20
N TYR A 949 -18.44 9.94 -3.03
CA TYR A 949 -18.48 8.58 -3.58
C TYR A 949 -19.81 7.86 -3.29
N PRO A 950 -20.39 7.91 -2.07
CA PRO A 950 -21.69 7.27 -1.79
C PRO A 950 -22.84 7.80 -2.67
N ALA A 951 -22.74 9.01 -3.23
CA ALA A 951 -23.70 9.55 -4.18
C ALA A 951 -23.30 9.27 -5.63
N ILE A 952 -22.10 9.67 -6.03
CA ILE A 952 -21.68 9.64 -7.45
C ILE A 952 -21.40 8.22 -7.96
N ILE A 953 -21.14 7.23 -7.10
CA ILE A 953 -21.10 5.82 -7.54
C ILE A 953 -22.41 5.42 -8.22
N TYR A 954 -23.54 6.03 -7.84
CA TYR A 954 -24.81 5.77 -8.51
C TYR A 954 -24.86 6.33 -9.92
N ALA A 955 -24.14 7.41 -10.22
CA ALA A 955 -24.01 7.95 -11.58
C ALA A 955 -23.26 6.98 -12.49
N ASN A 956 -22.28 6.24 -11.97
CA ASN A 956 -21.54 5.25 -12.73
C ASN A 956 -22.49 4.24 -13.41
N PRO A 957 -22.56 4.22 -14.76
CA PRO A 957 -23.41 3.28 -15.49
C PRO A 957 -22.97 1.82 -15.25
N GLY A 958 -21.71 1.61 -14.86
CA GLY A 958 -21.12 0.33 -14.47
C GLY A 958 -21.20 0.01 -12.97
N ARG A 959 -21.92 0.76 -12.12
CA ARG A 959 -21.97 0.45 -10.67
C ARG A 959 -22.52 -0.95 -10.35
N ASN A 960 -23.44 -1.41 -11.19
CA ASN A 960 -24.05 -2.74 -11.08
C ASN A 960 -23.23 -3.77 -11.84
N VAL A 961 -22.10 -3.36 -12.44
CA VAL A 961 -21.19 -4.16 -13.24
C VAL A 961 -19.99 -4.44 -12.34
N THR A 962 -20.07 -5.54 -11.60
CA THR A 962 -19.03 -5.98 -10.66
C THR A 962 -18.27 -7.17 -11.24
N THR A 963 -17.00 -7.29 -10.85
CA THR A 963 -16.15 -8.44 -11.14
C THR A 963 -15.69 -9.05 -9.83
N SER A 964 -15.43 -10.35 -9.79
CA SER A 964 -14.89 -11.06 -8.62
C SER A 964 -13.39 -10.79 -8.36
N GLN A 965 -12.77 -9.88 -9.10
CA GLN A 965 -11.33 -9.62 -9.10
C GLN A 965 -11.00 -8.20 -8.61
N ILE A 966 -9.89 -8.08 -7.87
CA ILE A 966 -9.31 -6.79 -7.45
C ILE A 966 -8.58 -6.15 -8.64
N MET A 967 -8.86 -4.87 -8.92
CA MET A 967 -8.32 -4.16 -10.09
C MET A 967 -7.00 -3.45 -9.75
N ASN A 968 -5.87 -3.96 -10.25
CA ASN A 968 -4.60 -3.23 -10.39
C ASN A 968 -3.57 -4.13 -11.10
N TYR A 969 -3.01 -3.74 -12.27
CA TYR A 969 -1.75 -4.16 -12.96
C TYR A 969 -1.90 -4.30 -14.49
N PRO A 970 -0.90 -3.95 -15.32
CA PRO A 970 -1.04 -3.64 -16.76
C PRO A 970 -1.27 -4.82 -17.74
N ASP A 971 -1.45 -6.06 -17.27
CA ASP A 971 -1.71 -7.20 -18.15
C ASP A 971 -3.21 -7.26 -18.51
N GLY A 972 -3.53 -6.91 -19.76
CA GLY A 972 -4.89 -6.76 -20.26
C GLY A 972 -5.59 -8.11 -20.48
N TYR A 973 -6.54 -8.49 -19.62
CA TYR A 973 -7.43 -9.65 -19.82
C TYR A 973 -8.88 -9.21 -19.93
N VAL A 974 -9.70 -9.94 -20.70
CA VAL A 974 -11.13 -9.65 -20.79
C VAL A 974 -11.85 -10.40 -19.67
N TRP A 975 -12.35 -9.66 -18.67
CA TRP A 975 -13.11 -10.23 -17.57
C TRP A 975 -14.59 -10.01 -17.77
N ARG A 976 -15.34 -11.09 -17.56
CA ARG A 976 -16.80 -11.04 -17.63
C ARG A 976 -17.32 -10.49 -16.31
N ALA A 977 -17.99 -9.35 -16.35
CA ALA A 977 -18.69 -8.83 -15.18
C ALA A 977 -20.03 -9.54 -14.97
N ASN A 978 -20.67 -9.29 -13.82
CA ASN A 978 -21.98 -9.83 -13.45
C ASN A 978 -23.14 -9.45 -14.42
N ASP A 979 -22.91 -8.54 -15.37
CA ASP A 979 -23.85 -8.20 -16.45
C ASP A 979 -23.70 -9.12 -17.69
N GLY A 980 -22.76 -10.07 -17.67
CA GLY A 980 -22.48 -11.01 -18.75
C GLY A 980 -21.60 -10.46 -19.87
N ASN A 981 -21.20 -9.18 -19.81
CA ASN A 981 -20.31 -8.56 -20.80
C ASN A 981 -18.84 -8.74 -20.40
N GLY A 982 -17.98 -8.99 -21.39
CA GLY A 982 -16.54 -9.03 -21.21
C GLY A 982 -15.95 -7.63 -21.32
N TYR A 983 -15.24 -7.19 -20.27
CA TYR A 983 -14.54 -5.91 -20.22
C TYR A 983 -13.04 -6.16 -20.19
N PRO A 984 -12.24 -5.57 -21.09
CA PRO A 984 -10.79 -5.57 -20.94
C PRO A 984 -10.43 -4.84 -19.65
N ASN A 985 -9.81 -5.55 -18.72
CA ASN A 985 -9.28 -5.01 -17.48
C ASN A 985 -7.77 -5.26 -17.41
N TYR A 986 -7.14 -4.55 -16.48
CA TYR A 986 -5.71 -4.64 -16.19
C TYR A 986 -5.62 -5.06 -14.71
N ALA A 987 -5.44 -6.36 -14.43
CA ALA A 987 -5.48 -6.93 -13.09
C ALA A 987 -4.34 -7.92 -12.81
N SER A 988 -4.07 -8.19 -11.52
CA SER A 988 -3.08 -9.19 -11.07
C SER A 988 -3.42 -10.58 -11.58
N ARG A 989 -2.39 -11.34 -11.99
CA ARG A 989 -2.53 -12.79 -12.15
C ARG A 989 -2.97 -13.38 -10.81
N GLU A 990 -3.94 -14.29 -10.87
CA GLU A 990 -4.60 -14.94 -9.73
C GLU A 990 -3.72 -15.06 -8.48
N ALA A 991 -4.30 -14.77 -7.31
CA ALA A 991 -3.80 -15.34 -6.06
C ALA A 991 -3.90 -16.87 -6.20
N LYS A 992 -2.75 -17.52 -6.32
CA LYS A 992 -2.63 -18.98 -6.36
C LYS A 992 -2.46 -19.54 -4.97
#